data_AF-A0A496XT42-F1
#
_entry.id   AF-A0A496XT42-F1
#
_cell.length_a   1.000
_cell.length_b   1.000
_cell.length_c   1.000
_cell.angle_alpha   90.00
_cell.angle_beta   90.00
_cell.angle_gamma   90.00
#
_symmetry.space_group_name_H-M   'P 1'
#
loop_
_entity.id
_entity.type
_entity.pdbx_description
1 polymer ?
#
loop_
_entity_poly.entity_id
_entity_poly.type
_entity_poly.pdbx_seq_one_letter_code
_entity_poly.pdbx_strand_id
1 'polypeptide(L)'
;MKITIILMAIFTSYTAFSMAQWNRANRPENMDNNYERAFNKLPKRADLTTTPWSGDYWPTYKGGITYRWNQRNVSEDQDKVRWSYELEDMTNIGVPLKELSPAEKYDLFLGNEGFPLTTYERNRTKILKTIKSHESYDKSFEIPIWEGLCHAWAPATLHFGEPGPITVTGAKGHKITFGSSDLKALLTYHLHLNKASKNKFLGSRCNLDFAELRKKHKAGEITKDELNKKIESSACADTNAGAFHVALTNQIGLKDEGFVVDITRDAEVWNQPVSGYSFEVTKVRNSASAGAAPGTEKEIWIKTTLKYIVEIKQSFELFSPYWRVERAYYEYRLELNRNDQIIGGEWISEERPDFIWKNRPTKFKGYFKELEGLYNKSVTYLNPTKYSEKLKSKMQKIGKVELIKKNFISKMKVSAAKKRVGEKLRKDYLNRLVVDEFKTSGERAKKKRVHARFEILKKGNRSNFLANKFVKSIKGSVRDTHIENAKEAFKAEHKINFLRGKFVDVVRTDARETRRVKDARKAAAKAEVMSAATRSFLKKKFISVVSEDARESRKIKDVRKAVAKEEILKFSKKSFLAKKFISEAKSDALKTRESREQVIAAVKRGDLKALRRLLKKGASVDFMDKESGLTPLMIAVKSQELKIVKFMVLEMTSKALNAIDKDRRNALIWAIVGPTKKPNKITRKIVKILVKAGIEVKLEDKQGMSALDYVSIRKYRSIRISLYLKLKGANK
;
A
#
# COMPACT_ATOMS: atom_id res chain seq x y z
N MET A 1 51.14 -13.00 69.98
CA MET A 1 50.20 -11.91 69.62
C MET A 1 50.93 -10.91 68.72
N LYS A 2 50.58 -10.86 67.44
CA LYS A 2 50.77 -9.75 66.47
C LYS A 2 50.16 -10.23 65.15
N ILE A 3 48.86 -9.95 64.99
CA ILE A 3 48.08 -10.26 63.78
C ILE A 3 48.24 -9.05 62.86
N THR A 4 48.84 -9.26 61.70
CA THR A 4 48.96 -8.27 60.63
C THR A 4 47.66 -8.29 59.82
N ILE A 5 46.85 -7.24 59.94
CA ILE A 5 45.61 -7.07 59.18
C ILE A 5 45.97 -6.46 57.82
N ILE A 6 45.80 -7.25 56.75
CA ILE A 6 45.86 -6.77 55.37
C ILE A 6 44.46 -6.26 54.99
N LEU A 7 44.33 -4.95 54.85
CA LEU A 7 43.13 -4.28 54.33
C LEU A 7 43.07 -4.43 52.81
N MET A 8 42.32 -5.42 52.32
CA MET A 8 41.90 -5.49 50.92
C MET A 8 40.81 -4.44 50.67
N ALA A 9 41.17 -3.33 50.02
CA ALA A 9 40.21 -2.40 49.45
C ALA A 9 39.54 -3.06 48.22
N ILE A 10 38.34 -3.61 48.42
CA ILE A 10 37.47 -4.06 47.34
C ILE A 10 36.89 -2.80 46.67
N PHE A 11 37.54 -2.32 45.61
CA PHE A 11 36.90 -1.39 44.67
C PHE A 11 35.82 -2.16 43.89
N THR A 12 34.59 -2.20 44.40
CA THR A 12 33.42 -2.53 43.60
C THR A 12 33.14 -1.36 42.66
N SER A 13 33.79 -1.36 41.49
CA SER A 13 33.35 -0.54 40.38
C SER A 13 32.01 -1.07 39.88
N TYR A 14 30.91 -0.55 40.43
CA TYR A 14 29.61 -0.64 39.79
C TYR A 14 29.68 0.22 38.51
N THR A 15 30.19 -0.34 37.41
CA THR A 15 29.93 0.23 36.09
C THR A 15 28.44 0.06 35.84
N ALA A 16 27.65 1.10 36.11
CA ALA A 16 26.29 1.20 35.63
C ALA A 16 26.32 0.99 34.12
N PHE A 17 25.87 -0.17 33.66
CA PHE A 17 25.81 -0.48 32.24
C PHE A 17 24.84 0.52 31.61
N SER A 18 25.36 1.50 30.87
CA SER A 18 24.52 2.49 30.19
C SER A 18 23.69 1.77 29.14
N MET A 19 22.37 1.67 29.36
CA MET A 19 21.42 1.17 28.36
C MET A 19 21.29 2.11 27.15
N ALA A 20 21.85 3.31 27.24
CA ALA A 20 21.71 4.36 26.24
C ALA A 20 22.61 4.12 25.01
N GLN A 21 23.75 3.44 25.16
CA GLN A 21 24.53 2.95 24.03
C GLN A 21 23.98 1.62 23.52
N TRP A 22 23.79 1.49 22.20
CA TRP A 22 23.41 0.20 21.62
C TRP A 22 24.53 -0.85 21.72
N ASN A 23 24.14 -2.11 21.80
CA ASN A 23 24.98 -3.29 21.93
C ASN A 23 24.83 -4.23 20.70
N ARG A 24 25.38 -5.44 20.77
CA ARG A 24 25.33 -6.42 19.66
C ARG A 24 23.92 -6.82 19.24
N ALA A 25 22.94 -6.85 20.14
CA ALA A 25 21.56 -7.26 19.87
C ALA A 25 20.72 -6.16 19.22
N ASN A 26 20.99 -4.89 19.54
CA ASN A 26 20.12 -3.77 19.17
C ASN A 26 20.81 -2.65 18.37
N ARG A 27 22.03 -2.88 17.86
CA ARG A 27 22.73 -1.94 16.98
C ARG A 27 22.07 -1.81 15.59
N PRO A 28 22.14 -0.63 14.94
CA PRO A 28 21.58 -0.40 13.61
C PRO A 28 22.07 -1.37 12.53
N GLU A 29 23.34 -1.79 12.63
CA GLU A 29 24.01 -2.66 11.67
C GLU A 29 23.34 -4.04 11.52
N ASN A 30 22.57 -4.47 12.53
CA ASN A 30 21.82 -5.71 12.44
C ASN A 30 20.73 -5.65 11.35
N MET A 31 20.23 -4.45 11.03
CA MET A 31 19.31 -4.20 9.92
C MET A 31 20.07 -3.90 8.61
N ASP A 32 21.07 -3.04 8.66
CA ASP A 32 21.93 -2.72 7.51
C ASP A 32 23.24 -2.04 7.95
N ASN A 33 24.36 -2.43 7.35
CA ASN A 33 25.68 -1.88 7.70
C ASN A 33 25.88 -0.45 7.16
N ASN A 34 25.11 -0.03 6.16
CA ASN A 34 25.31 1.23 5.45
C ASN A 34 24.23 2.24 5.84
N TYR A 35 24.22 2.66 7.10
CA TYR A 35 23.34 3.72 7.58
C TYR A 35 24.10 5.01 7.86
N GLU A 36 23.51 6.12 7.41
CA GLU A 36 23.89 7.47 7.82
C GLU A 36 23.50 7.66 9.30
N ARG A 37 24.42 8.24 10.07
CA ARG A 37 24.28 8.48 11.51
C ARG A 37 24.37 9.96 11.87
N ALA A 38 24.87 10.81 10.97
CA ALA A 38 24.93 12.24 11.18
C ALA A 38 23.50 12.82 11.18
N PHE A 39 23.07 13.33 12.32
CA PHE A 39 21.68 13.74 12.55
C PHE A 39 21.20 14.79 11.53
N ASN A 40 22.07 15.73 11.16
CA ASN A 40 21.78 16.78 10.19
C ASN A 40 21.50 16.29 8.76
N LYS A 41 21.90 15.06 8.41
CA LYS A 41 21.65 14.45 7.10
C LYS A 41 20.39 13.58 7.08
N LEU A 42 19.79 13.31 8.23
CA LEU A 42 18.62 12.46 8.32
C LEU A 42 17.33 13.25 8.00
N PRO A 43 16.48 12.74 7.10
CA PRO A 43 15.26 13.45 6.73
C PRO A 43 14.27 13.47 7.90
N LYS A 44 13.68 14.64 8.18
CA LYS A 44 12.70 14.81 9.27
C LYS A 44 11.35 14.13 9.03
N ARG A 45 11.03 13.81 7.78
CA ARG A 45 9.80 13.14 7.37
C ARG A 45 10.02 12.36 6.09
N ALA A 46 9.38 11.22 5.98
CA ALA A 46 9.32 10.44 4.75
C ALA A 46 8.11 9.51 4.75
N ASP A 47 7.66 9.15 3.56
CA ASP A 47 6.64 8.14 3.28
C ASP A 47 7.18 7.25 2.17
N LEU A 48 6.89 5.95 2.23
CA LEU A 48 7.25 5.03 1.15
C LEU A 48 6.56 5.43 -0.15
N THR A 49 7.27 5.35 -1.27
CA THR A 49 6.73 5.64 -2.60
C THR A 49 5.55 4.72 -2.93
N THR A 50 5.64 3.45 -2.51
CA THR A 50 4.56 2.48 -2.63
C THR A 50 4.03 2.18 -1.24
N THR A 51 2.78 2.56 -0.98
CA THR A 51 2.10 2.23 0.27
C THR A 51 1.86 0.72 0.36
N PRO A 52 2.29 0.05 1.44
CA PRO A 52 1.97 -1.36 1.65
C PRO A 52 0.46 -1.54 1.80
N TRP A 53 -0.09 -2.64 1.30
CA TRP A 53 -1.54 -2.85 1.30
C TRP A 53 -2.06 -3.35 2.65
N SER A 54 -3.24 -2.88 3.07
CA SER A 54 -3.97 -3.47 4.21
C SER A 54 -4.53 -4.85 3.83
N GLY A 55 -4.55 -5.76 4.80
CA GLY A 55 -5.06 -7.12 4.65
C GLY A 55 -5.61 -7.65 5.96
N ASP A 56 -5.68 -8.96 6.10
CA ASP A 56 -6.05 -9.61 7.36
C ASP A 56 -4.86 -10.44 7.86
N TYR A 57 -4.76 -10.60 9.16
CA TYR A 57 -3.77 -11.46 9.79
C TYR A 57 -4.18 -12.95 9.74
N TRP A 58 -5.34 -13.29 9.17
CA TRP A 58 -5.84 -14.67 9.04
C TRP A 58 -5.81 -15.42 10.36
N PRO A 59 -6.72 -15.08 11.29
CA PRO A 59 -6.68 -15.57 12.66
C PRO A 59 -6.73 -17.10 12.74
N THR A 60 -5.92 -17.68 13.62
CA THR A 60 -5.89 -19.12 13.89
C THR A 60 -7.26 -19.62 14.36
N TYR A 61 -7.96 -18.82 15.20
CA TYR A 61 -9.27 -19.18 15.74
C TYR A 61 -10.40 -19.22 14.69
N LYS A 62 -10.12 -18.78 13.46
CA LYS A 62 -11.02 -18.89 12.30
C LYS A 62 -10.55 -19.93 11.27
N GLY A 63 -9.52 -20.71 11.60
CA GLY A 63 -8.91 -21.68 10.67
C GLY A 63 -7.95 -21.03 9.66
N GLY A 64 -7.43 -19.83 9.94
CA GLY A 64 -6.47 -19.15 9.08
C GLY A 64 -7.01 -18.95 7.66
N ILE A 65 -6.24 -19.35 6.64
CA ILE A 65 -6.64 -19.17 5.23
C ILE A 65 -7.71 -20.17 4.74
N THR A 66 -8.21 -21.05 5.62
CA THR A 66 -9.38 -21.91 5.34
C THR A 66 -10.72 -21.25 5.70
N TYR A 67 -10.68 -20.02 6.21
CA TYR A 67 -11.88 -19.25 6.49
C TYR A 67 -12.60 -18.85 5.18
N ARG A 68 -13.84 -19.33 4.99
CA ARG A 68 -14.74 -18.97 3.86
C ARG A 68 -15.32 -17.55 4.03
N TRP A 69 -14.44 -16.54 4.02
CA TRP A 69 -14.76 -15.14 4.32
C TRP A 69 -15.81 -14.52 3.37
N ASN A 70 -15.94 -15.04 2.14
CA ASN A 70 -16.84 -14.51 1.11
C ASN A 70 -18.20 -15.22 1.04
N GLN A 71 -18.45 -16.20 1.92
CA GLN A 71 -19.75 -16.89 1.97
C GLN A 71 -20.88 -15.91 2.26
N ARG A 72 -21.92 -15.94 1.43
CA ARG A 72 -23.07 -15.04 1.55
C ARG A 72 -24.08 -15.59 2.57
N ASN A 73 -24.98 -14.73 3.03
CA ASN A 73 -26.09 -15.09 3.94
C ASN A 73 -25.70 -15.66 5.31
N VAL A 74 -24.42 -15.60 5.70
CA VAL A 74 -23.97 -15.94 7.05
C VAL A 74 -23.90 -14.67 7.90
N SER A 75 -24.72 -14.60 8.95
CA SER A 75 -24.72 -13.51 9.93
C SER A 75 -23.47 -13.53 10.83
N GLU A 76 -23.14 -12.42 11.51
CA GLU A 76 -22.01 -12.37 12.46
C GLU A 76 -22.16 -13.42 13.60
N ASP A 77 -23.38 -13.76 14.00
CA ASP A 77 -23.65 -14.76 15.04
C ASP A 77 -23.50 -16.21 14.53
N GLN A 78 -23.48 -16.40 13.21
CA GLN A 78 -23.29 -17.70 12.53
C GLN A 78 -21.90 -17.85 11.90
N ASP A 79 -20.95 -16.96 12.24
CA ASP A 79 -19.64 -16.89 11.60
C ASP A 79 -18.90 -18.24 11.58
N LYS A 80 -19.15 -19.08 12.59
CA LYS A 80 -18.61 -20.44 12.74
C LYS A 80 -18.81 -21.32 11.49
N VAL A 81 -19.91 -21.16 10.76
CA VAL A 81 -20.20 -21.92 9.53
C VAL A 81 -19.09 -21.78 8.48
N ARG A 82 -18.35 -20.66 8.50
CA ARG A 82 -17.26 -20.38 7.54
C ARG A 82 -15.99 -21.18 7.78
N TRP A 83 -15.88 -21.90 8.89
CA TRP A 83 -14.77 -22.81 9.19
C TRP A 83 -15.20 -24.16 9.75
N SER A 84 -16.47 -24.32 10.12
CA SER A 84 -17.03 -25.58 10.64
C SER A 84 -17.57 -26.52 9.55
N TYR A 85 -17.19 -26.31 8.30
CA TYR A 85 -17.67 -27.08 7.16
C TYR A 85 -16.83 -28.34 6.93
N GLU A 86 -17.45 -29.40 6.40
CA GLU A 86 -16.74 -30.59 5.97
C GLU A 86 -16.15 -30.42 4.57
N LEU A 87 -15.05 -31.12 4.30
CA LEU A 87 -14.45 -31.12 2.96
C LEU A 87 -15.23 -32.09 2.07
N GLU A 88 -15.99 -31.52 1.14
CA GLU A 88 -16.83 -32.25 0.19
C GLU A 88 -16.14 -32.32 -1.17
N ASP A 89 -16.44 -33.39 -1.93
CA ASP A 89 -16.02 -33.47 -3.34
C ASP A 89 -16.69 -32.36 -4.19
N MET A 90 -16.16 -32.16 -5.40
CA MET A 90 -16.62 -31.12 -6.33
C MET A 90 -18.10 -31.22 -6.73
N THR A 91 -18.72 -32.40 -6.63
CA THR A 91 -20.14 -32.58 -6.95
C THR A 91 -21.06 -32.20 -5.79
N ASN A 92 -20.53 -32.24 -4.57
CA ASN A 92 -21.28 -32.06 -3.34
C ASN A 92 -21.03 -30.72 -2.64
N ILE A 93 -20.07 -29.89 -3.11
CA ILE A 93 -19.80 -28.57 -2.52
C ILE A 93 -21.08 -27.73 -2.44
N GLY A 94 -21.62 -27.60 -1.23
CA GLY A 94 -22.87 -26.86 -0.96
C GLY A 94 -22.80 -25.33 -1.11
N VAL A 95 -21.69 -24.78 -1.62
CA VAL A 95 -21.47 -23.34 -1.81
C VAL A 95 -20.86 -23.01 -3.18
N PRO A 96 -21.10 -21.82 -3.75
CA PRO A 96 -20.45 -21.42 -4.99
C PRO A 96 -18.92 -21.39 -4.85
N LEU A 97 -18.17 -21.80 -5.90
CA LEU A 97 -16.70 -21.83 -5.87
C LEU A 97 -16.05 -20.48 -5.50
N LYS A 98 -16.68 -19.35 -5.81
CA LYS A 98 -16.21 -18.00 -5.42
C LYS A 98 -16.30 -17.74 -3.91
N GLU A 99 -17.06 -18.54 -3.18
CA GLU A 99 -17.32 -18.44 -1.73
C GLU A 99 -16.46 -19.40 -0.90
N LEU A 100 -15.79 -20.34 -1.56
CA LEU A 100 -14.74 -21.18 -0.96
C LEU A 100 -13.62 -20.32 -0.37
N SER A 101 -12.90 -20.91 0.58
CA SER A 101 -11.77 -20.27 1.23
C SER A 101 -10.58 -20.10 0.27
N PRO A 102 -9.63 -19.21 0.57
CA PRO A 102 -8.42 -19.07 -0.21
C PRO A 102 -7.67 -20.39 -0.43
N ALA A 103 -7.56 -21.23 0.62
CA ALA A 103 -6.90 -22.53 0.54
C ALA A 103 -7.61 -23.49 -0.41
N GLU A 104 -8.92 -23.66 -0.26
CA GLU A 104 -9.74 -24.56 -1.11
C GLU A 104 -9.66 -24.15 -2.58
N LYS A 105 -9.79 -22.85 -2.86
CA LYS A 105 -9.68 -22.33 -4.23
C LYS A 105 -8.32 -22.64 -4.84
N TYR A 106 -7.24 -22.57 -4.05
CA TYR A 106 -5.90 -22.84 -4.53
C TYR A 106 -5.67 -24.34 -4.76
N ASP A 107 -6.16 -25.20 -3.86
CA ASP A 107 -6.15 -26.66 -4.05
C ASP A 107 -6.87 -27.05 -5.35
N LEU A 108 -8.08 -26.54 -5.56
CA LEU A 108 -8.84 -26.78 -6.79
C LEU A 108 -8.17 -26.19 -8.04
N PHE A 109 -7.49 -25.05 -7.91
CA PHE A 109 -6.74 -24.44 -9.01
C PHE A 109 -5.59 -25.34 -9.47
N LEU A 110 -4.91 -26.01 -8.55
CA LEU A 110 -3.88 -27.00 -8.85
C LEU A 110 -4.45 -28.34 -9.33
N GLY A 111 -5.77 -28.55 -9.22
CA GLY A 111 -6.43 -29.82 -9.53
C GLY A 111 -6.40 -30.83 -8.39
N ASN A 112 -6.12 -30.39 -7.16
CA ASN A 112 -6.05 -31.24 -5.98
C ASN A 112 -7.42 -31.29 -5.28
N GLU A 113 -8.24 -32.29 -5.61
CA GLU A 113 -9.56 -32.51 -4.97
C GLU A 113 -9.46 -33.13 -3.57
N GLY A 114 -8.28 -33.61 -3.16
CA GLY A 114 -8.02 -34.03 -1.78
C GLY A 114 -7.76 -32.87 -0.80
N PHE A 115 -7.84 -31.61 -1.27
CA PHE A 115 -7.67 -30.39 -0.49
C PHE A 115 -6.44 -30.36 0.45
N PRO A 116 -5.22 -30.72 -0.01
CA PRO A 116 -4.08 -30.90 0.88
C PRO A 116 -3.63 -29.62 1.59
N LEU A 117 -3.73 -28.43 0.96
CA LEU A 117 -3.42 -27.17 1.64
C LEU A 117 -4.45 -26.87 2.73
N THR A 118 -5.73 -27.08 2.41
CA THR A 118 -6.84 -26.85 3.34
C THR A 118 -6.73 -27.76 4.56
N THR A 119 -6.48 -29.05 4.35
CA THR A 119 -6.26 -30.04 5.41
C THR A 119 -5.02 -29.70 6.24
N TYR A 120 -3.91 -29.36 5.59
CA TYR A 120 -2.69 -28.96 6.28
C TYR A 120 -2.92 -27.75 7.20
N GLU A 121 -3.61 -26.71 6.70
CA GLU A 121 -3.87 -25.51 7.49
C GLU A 121 -4.83 -25.78 8.65
N ARG A 122 -5.90 -26.57 8.44
CA ARG A 122 -6.82 -26.97 9.51
C ARG A 122 -6.12 -27.74 10.63
N ASN A 123 -5.16 -28.60 10.27
CA ASN A 123 -4.34 -29.33 11.22
C ASN A 123 -3.39 -28.40 11.99
N ARG A 124 -2.73 -27.46 11.29
CA ARG A 124 -1.85 -26.47 11.92
C ARG A 124 -2.61 -25.61 12.93
N THR A 125 -3.79 -25.12 12.56
CA THR A 125 -4.61 -24.27 13.43
C THR A 125 -5.39 -25.06 14.50
N LYS A 126 -5.46 -26.39 14.36
CA LYS A 126 -6.28 -27.28 15.19
C LYS A 126 -7.74 -26.83 15.26
N ILE A 127 -8.24 -26.19 14.20
CA ILE A 127 -9.56 -25.53 14.22
C ILE A 127 -10.70 -26.52 14.45
N LEU A 128 -10.53 -27.77 13.98
CA LEU A 128 -11.53 -28.83 14.09
C LEU A 128 -11.83 -29.21 15.54
N LYS A 129 -10.87 -29.01 16.46
CA LYS A 129 -11.11 -29.19 17.91
C LYS A 129 -12.16 -28.25 18.49
N THR A 130 -12.49 -27.16 17.79
CA THR A 130 -13.48 -26.16 18.24
C THR A 130 -14.90 -26.44 17.74
N ILE A 131 -15.09 -27.48 16.92
CA ILE A 131 -16.36 -27.82 16.26
C ILE A 131 -17.02 -28.98 17.00
N LYS A 132 -18.15 -28.74 17.67
CA LYS A 132 -18.85 -29.73 18.51
C LYS A 132 -19.20 -31.04 17.80
N SER A 133 -19.48 -30.99 16.51
CA SER A 133 -19.86 -32.16 15.71
C SER A 133 -18.69 -32.97 15.19
N HIS A 134 -17.45 -32.48 15.32
CA HIS A 134 -16.27 -33.13 14.78
C HIS A 134 -15.68 -34.12 15.81
N GLU A 135 -15.16 -35.26 15.35
CA GLU A 135 -14.60 -36.31 16.23
C GLU A 135 -13.49 -35.82 17.16
N SER A 136 -12.71 -34.83 16.70
CA SER A 136 -11.59 -34.26 17.45
C SER A 136 -12.02 -33.16 18.44
N TYR A 137 -13.33 -32.92 18.62
CA TYR A 137 -13.83 -31.85 19.46
C TYR A 137 -13.30 -31.93 20.89
N ASP A 138 -12.84 -30.81 21.41
CA ASP A 138 -12.36 -30.69 22.78
C ASP A 138 -12.94 -29.41 23.39
N LYS A 139 -13.84 -29.58 24.36
CA LYS A 139 -14.52 -28.46 25.04
C LYS A 139 -13.54 -27.55 25.79
N SER A 140 -12.40 -28.08 26.21
CA SER A 140 -11.36 -27.33 26.95
C SER A 140 -10.36 -26.63 26.02
N PHE A 141 -10.39 -26.96 24.72
CA PHE A 141 -9.47 -26.41 23.74
C PHE A 141 -9.92 -25.03 23.27
N GLU A 142 -9.16 -24.00 23.63
CA GLU A 142 -9.35 -22.63 23.17
C GLU A 142 -8.17 -22.18 22.31
N ILE A 143 -8.48 -21.44 21.24
CA ILE A 143 -7.48 -20.83 20.36
C ILE A 143 -7.42 -19.33 20.69
N PRO A 144 -6.26 -18.78 21.06
CA PRO A 144 -6.12 -17.35 21.31
C PRO A 144 -6.53 -16.50 20.10
N ILE A 145 -7.24 -15.39 20.35
CA ILE A 145 -7.79 -14.56 19.28
C ILE A 145 -6.72 -13.75 18.54
N TRP A 146 -5.59 -13.47 19.18
CA TRP A 146 -4.50 -12.68 18.60
C TRP A 146 -3.59 -13.52 17.69
N GLU A 147 -3.58 -14.85 17.87
CA GLU A 147 -2.77 -15.73 17.05
C GLU A 147 -3.23 -15.74 15.59
N GLY A 148 -2.26 -15.62 14.69
CA GLY A 148 -2.50 -15.72 13.25
C GLY A 148 -1.19 -15.62 12.47
N LEU A 149 -1.28 -15.00 11.30
CA LEU A 149 -0.23 -14.89 10.30
C LEU A 149 0.30 -13.47 10.14
N CYS A 150 0.20 -12.60 11.17
CA CYS A 150 0.66 -11.21 11.11
C CYS A 150 2.15 -11.12 10.69
N HIS A 151 2.99 -12.06 11.17
CA HIS A 151 4.42 -12.16 10.83
C HIS A 151 4.70 -12.43 9.35
N ALA A 152 3.74 -13.01 8.63
CA ALA A 152 3.85 -13.29 7.20
C ALA A 152 3.05 -12.28 6.36
N TRP A 153 1.95 -11.75 6.90
CA TRP A 153 1.15 -10.72 6.26
C TRP A 153 1.95 -9.43 6.13
N ALA A 154 2.54 -8.93 7.22
CA ALA A 154 3.31 -7.68 7.20
C ALA A 154 4.39 -7.64 6.10
N PRO A 155 5.29 -8.63 5.96
CA PRO A 155 6.25 -8.63 4.85
C PRO A 155 5.59 -8.88 3.48
N ALA A 156 4.46 -9.59 3.39
CA ALA A 156 3.75 -9.74 2.12
C ALA A 156 3.27 -8.38 1.57
N THR A 157 2.84 -7.47 2.47
CA THR A 157 2.45 -6.10 2.09
C THR A 157 3.59 -5.29 1.50
N LEU A 158 4.82 -5.55 1.97
CA LEU A 158 6.04 -4.85 1.55
C LEU A 158 6.59 -5.43 0.23
N HIS A 159 6.54 -6.75 0.07
CA HIS A 159 7.19 -7.44 -1.06
C HIS A 159 6.33 -7.52 -2.32
N PHE A 160 5.01 -7.52 -2.16
CA PHE A 160 4.07 -7.71 -3.26
C PHE A 160 3.20 -6.46 -3.42
N GLY A 161 3.06 -5.98 -4.66
CA GLY A 161 2.00 -5.03 -5.00
C GLY A 161 0.61 -5.65 -4.80
N GLU A 162 -0.38 -4.83 -4.49
CA GLU A 162 -1.73 -5.29 -4.14
C GLU A 162 -2.39 -6.11 -5.27
N PRO A 163 -2.79 -7.36 -5.02
CA PRO A 163 -3.44 -8.19 -6.03
C PRO A 163 -4.95 -7.90 -6.12
N GLY A 164 -5.48 -7.81 -7.35
CA GLY A 164 -6.92 -7.68 -7.61
C GLY A 164 -7.64 -9.02 -7.80
N PRO A 165 -8.98 -9.01 -7.85
CA PRO A 165 -9.73 -10.20 -8.18
C PRO A 165 -9.40 -10.71 -9.58
N ILE A 166 -9.34 -12.04 -9.74
CA ILE A 166 -9.14 -12.70 -11.03
C ILE A 166 -10.00 -13.96 -11.14
N THR A 167 -10.41 -14.27 -12.37
CA THR A 167 -10.97 -15.57 -12.71
C THR A 167 -9.98 -16.32 -13.60
N VAL A 168 -9.69 -17.56 -13.26
CA VAL A 168 -8.78 -18.44 -13.99
C VAL A 168 -9.40 -19.81 -14.19
N THR A 169 -8.95 -20.52 -15.21
CA THR A 169 -9.25 -21.94 -15.37
C THR A 169 -8.24 -22.74 -14.56
N GLY A 170 -8.70 -23.57 -13.63
CA GLY A 170 -7.87 -24.50 -12.87
C GLY A 170 -7.40 -25.69 -13.70
N ALA A 171 -6.52 -26.52 -13.15
CA ALA A 171 -5.90 -27.65 -13.88
C ALA A 171 -6.91 -28.66 -14.43
N LYS A 172 -8.06 -28.84 -13.75
CA LYS A 172 -9.17 -29.71 -14.18
C LYS A 172 -10.26 -29.00 -15.00
N GLY A 173 -10.01 -27.77 -15.47
CA GLY A 173 -10.94 -27.05 -16.36
C GLY A 173 -12.01 -26.19 -15.67
N HIS A 174 -12.16 -26.28 -14.34
CA HIS A 174 -13.11 -25.45 -13.60
C HIS A 174 -12.72 -23.96 -13.62
N LYS A 175 -13.71 -23.07 -13.75
CA LYS A 175 -13.50 -21.62 -13.61
C LYS A 175 -13.50 -21.24 -12.14
N ILE A 176 -12.33 -20.87 -11.62
CA ILE A 176 -12.12 -20.50 -10.23
C ILE A 176 -11.91 -18.99 -10.16
N THR A 177 -12.69 -18.35 -9.29
CA THR A 177 -12.59 -16.90 -9.08
C THR A 177 -12.00 -16.61 -7.71
N PHE A 178 -10.86 -15.92 -7.72
CA PHE A 178 -10.18 -15.41 -6.54
C PHE A 178 -10.53 -13.94 -6.36
N GLY A 179 -10.97 -13.56 -5.16
CA GLY A 179 -11.04 -12.16 -4.73
C GLY A 179 -9.65 -11.61 -4.38
N SER A 180 -9.55 -10.29 -4.21
CA SER A 180 -8.32 -9.63 -3.76
C SER A 180 -7.80 -10.23 -2.46
N SER A 181 -8.68 -10.43 -1.47
CA SER A 181 -8.31 -11.05 -0.21
C SER A 181 -7.87 -12.51 -0.33
N ASP A 182 -8.38 -13.29 -1.30
CA ASP A 182 -7.91 -14.66 -1.50
C ASP A 182 -6.43 -14.67 -1.90
N LEU A 183 -6.05 -13.80 -2.84
CA LEU A 183 -4.67 -13.71 -3.29
C LEU A 183 -3.75 -13.11 -2.21
N LYS A 184 -4.22 -12.13 -1.44
CA LYS A 184 -3.48 -11.63 -0.26
C LYS A 184 -3.22 -12.77 0.75
N ALA A 185 -4.22 -13.62 1.01
CA ALA A 185 -4.08 -14.80 1.87
C ALA A 185 -2.99 -15.74 1.37
N LEU A 186 -3.01 -16.06 0.07
CA LEU A 186 -2.07 -17.01 -0.53
C LEU A 186 -0.64 -16.44 -0.57
N LEU A 187 -0.46 -15.14 -0.80
CA LEU A 187 0.85 -14.47 -0.71
C LEU A 187 1.38 -14.49 0.73
N THR A 188 0.53 -14.17 1.70
CA THR A 188 0.85 -14.29 3.13
C THR A 188 1.27 -15.72 3.46
N TYR A 189 0.48 -16.70 3.05
CA TYR A 189 0.75 -18.11 3.36
C TYR A 189 1.99 -18.66 2.65
N HIS A 190 2.26 -18.18 1.43
CA HIS A 190 3.50 -18.47 0.72
C HIS A 190 4.73 -18.06 1.56
N LEU A 191 4.73 -16.88 2.17
CA LEU A 191 5.81 -16.43 3.04
C LEU A 191 5.83 -17.16 4.38
N HIS A 192 4.66 -17.56 4.90
CA HIS A 192 4.55 -18.36 6.12
C HIS A 192 5.28 -19.71 5.98
N LEU A 193 5.04 -20.42 4.87
CA LEU A 193 5.64 -21.74 4.64
C LEU A 193 7.03 -21.68 4.01
N ASN A 194 7.26 -20.76 3.09
CA ASN A 194 8.58 -20.55 2.50
C ASN A 194 9.34 -19.51 3.32
N LYS A 195 9.85 -19.94 4.48
CA LYS A 195 10.68 -19.10 5.36
C LYS A 195 11.72 -18.36 4.52
N ALA A 196 11.69 -17.03 4.61
CA ALA A 196 12.59 -16.15 3.88
C ALA A 196 14.05 -16.45 4.22
N SER A 197 14.97 -16.04 3.34
CA SER A 197 16.39 -15.97 3.68
C SER A 197 16.57 -15.12 4.95
N LYS A 198 17.39 -15.58 5.89
CA LYS A 198 17.85 -14.94 7.14
C LYS A 198 17.21 -13.57 7.42
N ASN A 199 16.24 -13.54 8.34
CA ASN A 199 15.66 -12.30 8.84
C ASN A 199 16.74 -11.44 9.49
N LYS A 200 16.62 -10.12 9.32
CA LYS A 200 17.44 -9.12 10.00
C LYS A 200 16.58 -8.47 11.09
N PHE A 201 17.06 -8.48 12.32
CA PHE A 201 16.35 -8.00 13.50
C PHE A 201 17.17 -6.94 14.21
N LEU A 202 16.48 -5.97 14.81
CA LEU A 202 17.03 -5.04 15.79
C LEU A 202 16.11 -5.06 16.99
N GLY A 203 16.68 -5.41 18.14
CA GLY A 203 15.94 -5.70 19.36
C GLY A 203 15.58 -7.18 19.48
N SER A 204 15.49 -7.62 20.72
CA SER A 204 15.08 -8.96 21.15
C SER A 204 13.66 -8.92 21.69
N ARG A 205 13.00 -10.09 21.74
CA ARG A 205 11.63 -10.19 22.22
C ARG A 205 11.54 -10.06 23.74
N CYS A 206 10.66 -9.19 24.20
CA CYS A 206 10.16 -9.21 25.57
C CYS A 206 9.13 -10.34 25.73
N ASN A 207 9.38 -11.31 26.62
CA ASN A 207 8.46 -12.44 26.86
C ASN A 207 7.57 -12.23 28.08
N LEU A 208 7.49 -11.02 28.62
CA LEU A 208 6.71 -10.72 29.81
C LEU A 208 5.27 -10.33 29.44
N ASP A 209 4.29 -10.89 30.15
CA ASP A 209 2.90 -10.45 30.07
C ASP A 209 2.70 -9.20 30.94
N PHE A 210 2.73 -8.03 30.30
CA PHE A 210 2.53 -6.76 31.00
C PHE A 210 1.11 -6.61 31.52
N ALA A 211 0.11 -7.21 30.87
CA ALA A 211 -1.27 -7.16 31.34
C ALA A 211 -1.42 -7.95 32.65
N GLU A 212 -0.81 -9.13 32.73
CA GLU A 212 -0.75 -9.93 33.95
C GLU A 212 0.03 -9.20 35.05
N LEU A 213 1.22 -8.67 34.76
CA LEU A 213 2.01 -7.92 35.74
C LEU A 213 1.26 -6.69 36.26
N ARG A 214 0.61 -5.92 35.37
CA ARG A 214 -0.24 -4.78 35.76
C ARG A 214 -1.46 -5.23 36.57
N LYS A 215 -2.00 -6.43 36.32
CA LYS A 215 -3.09 -7.01 37.12
C LYS A 215 -2.61 -7.40 38.52
N LYS A 216 -1.44 -8.04 38.64
CA LYS A 216 -0.80 -8.37 39.93
C LYS A 216 -0.51 -7.12 40.75
N HIS A 217 0.01 -6.06 40.11
CA HIS A 217 0.19 -4.77 40.76
C HIS A 217 -1.15 -4.20 41.28
N LYS A 218 -2.20 -4.23 40.45
CA LYS A 218 -3.53 -3.77 40.87
C LYS A 218 -4.14 -4.60 41.99
N ALA A 219 -3.78 -5.88 42.09
CA ALA A 219 -4.17 -6.77 43.18
C ALA A 219 -3.32 -6.59 44.45
N GLY A 220 -2.27 -5.75 44.40
CA GLY A 220 -1.34 -5.54 45.52
C GLY A 220 -0.30 -6.66 45.68
N GLU A 221 -0.23 -7.60 44.74
CA GLU A 221 0.71 -8.74 44.79
C GLU A 221 2.15 -8.34 44.48
N ILE A 222 2.34 -7.23 43.76
CA ILE A 222 3.65 -6.63 43.48
C ILE A 222 3.58 -5.11 43.63
N THR A 223 4.69 -4.51 44.05
CA THR A 223 4.86 -3.06 44.16
C THR A 223 5.04 -2.40 42.78
N LYS A 224 4.86 -1.08 42.72
CA LYS A 224 5.12 -0.29 41.50
C LYS A 224 6.58 -0.37 41.06
N ASP A 225 7.50 -0.42 42.02
CA ASP A 225 8.94 -0.51 41.73
C ASP A 225 9.32 -1.88 41.18
N GLU A 226 8.73 -2.96 41.70
CA GLU A 226 8.91 -4.31 41.15
C GLU A 226 8.33 -4.43 39.73
N LEU A 227 7.18 -3.80 39.47
CA LEU A 227 6.60 -3.72 38.13
C LEU A 227 7.55 -3.00 37.16
N ASN A 228 8.02 -1.80 37.54
CA ASN A 228 8.92 -1.00 36.72
C ASN A 228 10.24 -1.73 36.46
N LYS A 229 10.83 -2.37 37.48
CA LYS A 229 12.07 -3.14 37.36
C LYS A 229 11.94 -4.32 36.39
N LYS A 230 10.76 -4.95 36.31
CA LYS A 230 10.47 -6.03 35.36
C LYS A 230 10.28 -5.50 33.93
N ILE A 231 9.49 -4.44 33.77
CA ILE A 231 9.17 -3.85 32.45
C ILE A 231 10.41 -3.19 31.81
N GLU A 232 11.23 -2.51 32.61
CA GLU A 232 12.47 -1.85 32.16
C GLU A 232 13.71 -2.74 32.34
N SER A 233 13.51 -4.05 32.51
CA SER A 233 14.61 -5.00 32.48
C SER A 233 15.29 -4.99 31.11
N SER A 234 16.59 -5.32 31.07
CA SER A 234 17.35 -5.41 29.82
C SER A 234 16.74 -6.35 28.78
N ALA A 235 15.94 -7.34 29.21
CA ALA A 235 15.20 -8.24 28.33
C ALA A 235 14.00 -7.59 27.61
N CYS A 236 13.46 -6.48 28.13
CA CYS A 236 12.25 -5.79 27.64
C CYS A 236 12.48 -4.30 27.30
N ALA A 237 13.72 -3.84 27.43
CA ALA A 237 14.20 -2.53 27.01
C ALA A 237 15.17 -2.60 25.82
N ASP A 238 15.26 -3.76 25.14
CA ASP A 238 16.36 -4.04 24.23
C ASP A 238 16.33 -3.20 22.95
N THR A 239 15.19 -2.74 22.43
CA THR A 239 15.23 -1.84 21.24
C THR A 239 15.77 -0.47 21.64
N ASN A 240 17.04 -0.17 21.33
CA ASN A 240 17.65 1.14 21.62
C ASN A 240 17.02 2.27 20.78
N ALA A 241 16.69 3.41 21.40
CA ALA A 241 15.97 4.50 20.73
C ALA A 241 16.78 5.18 19.63
N GLY A 242 18.08 5.39 19.87
CA GLY A 242 19.00 5.92 18.86
C GLY A 242 19.12 4.98 17.66
N ALA A 243 19.21 3.68 17.93
CA ALA A 243 19.30 2.68 16.88
C ALA A 243 18.01 2.57 16.05
N PHE A 244 16.86 2.64 16.72
CA PHE A 244 15.55 2.74 16.07
C PHE A 244 15.46 3.98 15.17
N HIS A 245 15.87 5.15 15.65
CA HIS A 245 15.84 6.39 14.86
C HIS A 245 16.71 6.31 13.61
N VAL A 246 17.94 5.78 13.75
CA VAL A 246 18.86 5.56 12.62
C VAL A 246 18.23 4.59 11.62
N ALA A 247 17.70 3.45 12.07
CA ALA A 247 17.06 2.48 11.18
C ALA A 247 15.82 3.08 10.47
N LEU A 248 14.94 3.75 11.20
CA LEU A 248 13.72 4.35 10.66
C LEU A 248 14.01 5.37 9.55
N THR A 249 14.89 6.32 9.84
CA THR A 249 15.21 7.43 8.94
C THR A 249 15.96 6.97 7.70
N ASN A 250 16.85 5.99 7.83
CA ASN A 250 17.57 5.45 6.69
C ASN A 250 16.67 4.57 5.81
N GLN A 251 15.93 3.63 6.40
CA GLN A 251 15.12 2.67 5.64
C GLN A 251 14.02 3.38 4.87
N ILE A 252 13.19 4.15 5.57
CA ILE A 252 12.07 4.84 4.94
C ILE A 252 12.55 6.08 4.19
N GLY A 253 13.40 6.90 4.82
CA GLY A 253 13.73 8.23 4.32
C GLY A 253 14.83 8.31 3.26
N LEU A 254 15.83 7.42 3.34
CA LEU A 254 16.96 7.44 2.40
C LEU A 254 16.93 6.28 1.40
N LYS A 255 16.32 5.14 1.76
CA LYS A 255 16.31 3.91 0.94
C LYS A 255 14.97 3.59 0.29
N ASP A 256 13.87 4.23 0.71
CA ASP A 256 12.50 3.89 0.27
C ASP A 256 12.18 2.39 0.46
N GLU A 257 12.62 1.84 1.60
CA GLU A 257 12.50 0.42 1.95
C GLU A 257 11.72 0.28 3.27
N GLY A 258 10.56 -0.37 3.23
CA GLY A 258 9.76 -0.64 4.43
C GLY A 258 10.36 -1.75 5.30
N PHE A 259 9.97 -1.77 6.57
CA PHE A 259 10.30 -2.82 7.53
C PHE A 259 9.10 -3.10 8.42
N VAL A 260 9.18 -4.19 9.19
CA VAL A 260 8.13 -4.63 10.10
C VAL A 260 8.49 -4.21 11.53
N VAL A 261 7.51 -3.72 12.26
CA VAL A 261 7.61 -3.37 13.66
C VAL A 261 6.66 -4.24 14.48
N ASP A 262 7.11 -4.70 15.65
CA ASP A 262 6.18 -5.13 16.68
C ASP A 262 5.69 -3.90 17.44
N ILE A 263 4.41 -3.57 17.29
CA ILE A 263 3.83 -2.36 17.86
C ILE A 263 3.43 -2.53 19.33
N THR A 264 3.40 -3.76 19.83
CA THR A 264 3.14 -4.10 21.24
C THR A 264 4.45 -4.44 21.96
N ARG A 265 4.47 -4.25 23.29
CA ARG A 265 5.62 -4.59 24.17
C ARG A 265 5.36 -5.81 25.06
N ASP A 266 4.22 -6.48 24.89
CA ASP A 266 3.77 -7.57 25.76
C ASP A 266 3.97 -8.94 25.09
N ALA A 267 3.43 -9.99 25.73
CA ALA A 267 3.57 -11.35 25.23
C ALA A 267 2.92 -11.55 23.84
N GLU A 268 1.92 -10.74 23.49
CA GLU A 268 1.29 -10.76 22.16
C GLU A 268 2.17 -10.04 21.15
N VAL A 269 2.40 -10.67 19.99
CA VAL A 269 3.24 -10.11 18.93
C VAL A 269 2.37 -9.60 17.80
N TRP A 270 2.41 -8.29 17.55
CA TRP A 270 1.64 -7.61 16.52
C TRP A 270 2.55 -6.97 15.47
N ASN A 271 2.89 -7.77 14.46
CA ASN A 271 3.73 -7.35 13.33
C ASN A 271 2.97 -6.42 12.38
N GLN A 272 3.42 -5.16 12.28
CA GLN A 272 2.85 -4.17 11.39
C GLN A 272 3.90 -3.62 10.41
N PRO A 273 3.57 -3.44 9.12
CA PRO A 273 4.51 -2.86 8.17
C PRO A 273 4.53 -1.33 8.29
N VAL A 274 5.72 -0.78 8.47
CA VAL A 274 5.94 0.67 8.53
C VAL A 274 5.84 1.27 7.13
N SER A 275 5.08 2.37 7.00
CA SER A 275 4.82 3.06 5.73
C SER A 275 5.39 4.48 5.69
N GLY A 276 5.71 5.08 6.84
CA GLY A 276 6.17 6.46 6.90
C GLY A 276 6.50 6.93 8.30
N TYR A 277 7.10 8.11 8.42
CA TYR A 277 7.30 8.78 9.69
C TYR A 277 7.42 10.30 9.53
N SER A 278 7.29 11.00 10.66
CA SER A 278 7.75 12.38 10.82
C SER A 278 8.26 12.57 12.24
N PHE A 279 9.29 13.38 12.43
CA PHE A 279 9.76 13.74 13.76
C PHE A 279 10.02 15.24 13.92
N GLU A 280 9.95 15.70 15.16
CA GLU A 280 10.27 17.06 15.58
C GLU A 280 11.31 17.04 16.71
N VAL A 281 12.15 18.07 16.74
CA VAL A 281 13.10 18.32 17.83
C VAL A 281 12.41 19.22 18.83
N THR A 282 12.29 18.77 20.07
CA THR A 282 11.61 19.54 21.14
C THR A 282 12.58 20.23 22.08
N LYS A 283 13.76 19.65 22.28
CA LYS A 283 14.79 20.17 23.18
C LYS A 283 16.18 19.78 22.69
N VAL A 284 17.16 20.64 22.89
CA VAL A 284 18.58 20.37 22.66
C VAL A 284 19.36 20.71 23.92
N ARG A 285 20.35 19.89 24.26
CA ARG A 285 21.28 20.11 25.37
C ARG A 285 22.70 19.81 24.88
N ASN A 286 23.63 20.75 25.07
CA ASN A 286 25.03 20.60 24.66
C ASN A 286 25.90 20.03 25.81
N SER A 287 25.42 18.95 26.44
CA SER A 287 26.14 18.23 27.47
C SER A 287 25.50 16.86 27.69
N ALA A 288 26.28 15.85 28.07
CA ALA A 288 25.77 14.54 28.45
C ALA A 288 25.01 14.58 29.79
N SER A 289 23.90 13.84 29.86
CA SER A 289 23.24 13.47 31.10
C SER A 289 23.94 12.28 31.77
N ALA A 290 23.71 12.09 33.06
CA ALA A 290 24.15 10.88 33.75
C ALA A 290 23.55 9.64 33.07
N GLY A 291 24.38 8.64 32.78
CA GLY A 291 23.97 7.42 32.09
C GLY A 291 23.90 7.50 30.55
N ALA A 292 24.19 8.66 29.95
CA ALA A 292 24.31 8.78 28.49
C ALA A 292 25.44 7.91 27.92
N ALA A 293 25.34 7.56 26.64
CA ALA A 293 26.35 6.77 25.95
C ALA A 293 27.74 7.44 26.05
N PRO A 294 28.82 6.67 26.31
CA PRO A 294 30.17 7.20 26.33
C PRO A 294 30.50 7.97 25.04
N GLY A 295 31.01 9.20 25.19
CA GLY A 295 31.30 10.10 24.07
C GLY A 295 30.14 11.01 23.63
N THR A 296 29.04 11.04 24.40
CA THR A 296 27.96 12.01 24.18
C THR A 296 28.43 13.42 24.51
N GLU A 297 28.26 14.34 23.56
CA GLU A 297 28.51 15.78 23.77
C GLU A 297 27.22 16.59 23.59
N LYS A 298 26.24 16.03 22.88
CA LYS A 298 24.97 16.69 22.58
C LYS A 298 23.81 15.72 22.69
N GLU A 299 22.73 16.16 23.30
CA GLU A 299 21.49 15.41 23.47
C GLU A 299 20.34 16.14 22.80
N ILE A 300 19.50 15.40 22.08
CA ILE A 300 18.36 15.95 21.32
C ILE A 300 17.09 15.17 21.65
N TRP A 301 16.06 15.85 22.14
CA TRP A 301 14.76 15.25 22.40
C TRP A 301 13.92 15.26 21.13
N ILE A 302 13.38 14.10 20.81
CA ILE A 302 12.65 13.83 19.59
C ILE A 302 11.25 13.34 19.93
N LYS A 303 10.25 13.94 19.28
CA LYS A 303 8.90 13.36 19.17
C LYS A 303 8.71 12.82 17.77
N THR A 304 8.41 11.53 17.66
CA THR A 304 8.22 10.83 16.38
C THR A 304 6.79 10.37 16.24
N THR A 305 6.19 10.62 15.08
CA THR A 305 4.97 9.97 14.61
C THR A 305 5.34 8.90 13.60
N LEU A 306 5.18 7.63 13.95
CA LEU A 306 5.34 6.49 13.05
C LEU A 306 4.01 6.19 12.35
N LYS A 307 4.03 5.95 11.04
CA LYS A 307 2.86 5.51 10.26
C LYS A 307 3.00 4.04 9.90
N TYR A 308 2.01 3.22 10.19
CA TYR A 308 2.01 1.79 9.89
C TYR A 308 0.65 1.34 9.35
N ILE A 309 0.64 0.27 8.56
CA ILE A 309 -0.59 -0.29 8.00
C ILE A 309 -1.21 -1.24 9.00
N VAL A 310 -2.54 -1.25 9.12
CA VAL A 310 -3.29 -2.19 9.96
C VAL A 310 -4.24 -3.08 9.17
N GLU A 311 -4.77 -4.08 9.87
CA GLU A 311 -5.70 -5.05 9.35
C GLU A 311 -7.06 -4.43 8.99
N ILE A 312 -7.68 -4.97 7.94
CA ILE A 312 -9.01 -4.65 7.45
C ILE A 312 -9.81 -5.93 7.21
N LYS A 313 -11.14 -5.80 7.16
CA LYS A 313 -12.00 -6.89 6.71
C LYS A 313 -11.67 -7.29 5.28
N GLN A 314 -11.84 -8.57 4.98
CA GLN A 314 -11.60 -9.13 3.66
C GLN A 314 -12.53 -8.50 2.62
N SER A 315 -12.03 -8.36 1.39
CA SER A 315 -12.74 -7.79 0.26
C SER A 315 -12.52 -8.62 -0.99
N PHE A 316 -13.58 -8.73 -1.79
CA PHE A 316 -13.51 -9.34 -3.10
C PHE A 316 -12.84 -8.43 -4.12
N GLU A 317 -13.25 -7.16 -4.14
CA GLU A 317 -12.75 -6.19 -5.10
C GLU A 317 -11.39 -5.63 -4.70
N LEU A 318 -10.67 -5.12 -5.70
CA LEU A 318 -9.55 -4.23 -5.44
C LEU A 318 -10.10 -2.87 -4.99
N PHE A 319 -10.46 -2.80 -3.71
CA PHE A 319 -10.91 -1.58 -3.10
C PHE A 319 -10.44 -1.55 -1.66
N SER A 320 -9.59 -0.58 -1.34
CA SER A 320 -9.82 0.21 -0.14
C SER A 320 -9.44 1.67 -0.40
N PRO A 321 -10.39 2.62 -0.38
CA PRO A 321 -10.10 4.04 -0.17
C PRO A 321 -9.55 4.29 1.25
N TYR A 322 -9.40 3.24 2.05
CA TYR A 322 -8.85 3.22 3.39
C TYR A 322 -7.69 2.24 3.41
N TRP A 323 -6.53 2.65 2.91
CA TRP A 323 -5.29 2.24 3.56
C TRP A 323 -5.49 2.61 5.03
N ARG A 324 -5.70 1.63 5.90
CA ARG A 324 -5.79 1.95 7.32
C ARG A 324 -4.37 2.15 7.79
N VAL A 325 -3.92 3.38 7.62
CA VAL A 325 -2.65 3.87 8.15
C VAL A 325 -2.96 4.40 9.55
N GLU A 326 -2.50 3.68 10.56
CA GLU A 326 -2.56 4.15 11.94
C GLU A 326 -1.25 4.85 12.31
N ARG A 327 -1.25 5.50 13.46
CA ARG A 327 -0.11 6.28 13.96
C ARG A 327 0.27 5.84 15.35
N ALA A 328 1.56 5.64 15.56
CA ALA A 328 2.16 5.52 16.88
C ALA A 328 3.01 6.76 17.17
N TYR A 329 3.03 7.16 18.44
CA TYR A 329 3.74 8.35 18.90
C TYR A 329 4.81 7.92 19.90
N TYR A 330 6.03 8.32 19.64
CA TYR A 330 7.16 8.00 20.50
C TYR A 330 7.92 9.25 20.90
N GLU A 331 8.41 9.26 22.13
CA GLU A 331 9.28 10.30 22.65
C GLU A 331 10.58 9.66 23.16
N TYR A 332 11.71 10.21 22.73
CA TYR A 332 13.02 9.70 23.11
C TYR A 332 14.09 10.77 22.95
N ARG A 333 15.21 10.56 23.60
CA ARG A 333 16.41 11.39 23.48
C ARG A 333 17.44 10.67 22.61
N LEU A 334 18.01 11.39 21.66
CA LEU A 334 19.17 10.98 20.89
C LEU A 334 20.44 11.51 21.54
N GLU A 335 21.47 10.69 21.51
CA GLU A 335 22.79 10.99 22.06
C GLU A 335 23.80 11.05 20.92
N LEU A 336 24.42 12.23 20.77
CA LEU A 336 25.29 12.58 19.65
C LEU A 336 26.71 12.84 20.16
N ASN A 337 27.69 12.40 19.38
CA ASN A 337 29.10 12.72 19.60
C ASN A 337 29.47 14.11 19.04
N ARG A 338 30.73 14.51 19.22
CA ARG A 338 31.29 15.78 18.71
C ARG A 338 31.11 16.04 17.22
N ASN A 339 30.91 14.99 16.43
CA ASN A 339 30.72 15.06 14.98
C ASN A 339 29.23 15.02 14.58
N ASP A 340 28.31 15.25 15.52
CA ASP A 340 26.86 15.16 15.35
C ASP A 340 26.37 13.78 14.87
N GLN A 341 27.14 12.72 15.12
CA GLN A 341 26.72 11.36 14.83
C GLN A 341 25.94 10.81 16.02
N ILE A 342 24.78 10.21 15.73
CA ILE A 342 24.02 9.45 16.72
C ILE A 342 24.85 8.23 17.12
N ILE A 343 25.06 8.07 18.43
CA ILE A 343 25.81 6.96 19.05
C ILE A 343 24.97 6.17 20.06
N GLY A 344 23.79 6.69 20.39
CA GLY A 344 22.89 6.11 21.37
C GLY A 344 21.56 6.84 21.44
N GLY A 345 20.72 6.43 22.38
CA GLY A 345 19.49 7.10 22.72
C GLY A 345 18.66 6.33 23.74
N GLU A 346 17.80 7.06 24.41
CA GLU A 346 17.00 6.58 25.54
C GLU A 346 15.52 6.94 25.32
N TRP A 347 14.63 5.97 25.58
CA TRP A 347 13.20 6.21 25.47
C TRP A 347 12.69 7.04 26.65
N ILE A 348 11.80 7.98 26.34
CA ILE A 348 11.07 8.78 27.33
C ILE A 348 9.62 8.28 27.41
N SER A 349 9.04 7.90 26.27
CA SER A 349 7.74 7.25 26.23
C SER A 349 7.83 5.81 26.73
N GLU A 350 6.85 5.40 27.53
CA GLU A 350 6.66 3.98 27.91
C GLU A 350 6.34 3.14 26.67
N GLU A 351 5.48 3.64 25.79
CA GLU A 351 5.20 2.99 24.51
C GLU A 351 6.41 3.13 23.58
N ARG A 352 6.84 2.01 23.01
CA ARG A 352 7.96 1.87 22.07
C ARG A 352 7.87 0.52 21.37
N PRO A 353 8.50 0.33 20.19
CA PRO A 353 8.60 -0.98 19.57
C PRO A 353 9.33 -2.01 20.44
N ASP A 354 8.85 -3.25 20.50
CA ASP A 354 9.61 -4.35 21.14
C ASP A 354 10.83 -4.74 20.30
N PHE A 355 10.61 -4.96 19.00
CA PHE A 355 11.66 -5.15 18.00
C PHE A 355 11.22 -4.66 16.62
N ILE A 356 12.19 -4.42 15.75
CA ILE A 356 11.98 -4.18 14.33
C ILE A 356 12.74 -5.20 13.50
N TRP A 357 12.21 -5.54 12.33
CA TRP A 357 12.85 -6.52 11.48
C TRP A 357 12.51 -6.34 10.01
N LYS A 358 13.38 -6.88 9.15
CA LYS A 358 13.11 -7.00 7.72
C LYS A 358 13.62 -8.31 7.18
N ASN A 359 13.05 -8.71 6.04
CA ASN A 359 13.52 -9.84 5.26
C ASN A 359 13.57 -9.47 3.78
N ARG A 360 14.20 -10.34 2.99
CA ARG A 360 14.22 -10.21 1.54
C ARG A 360 12.98 -10.87 0.94
N PRO A 361 12.50 -10.38 -0.22
CA PRO A 361 11.45 -11.06 -0.95
C PRO A 361 11.80 -12.53 -1.21
N THR A 362 10.88 -13.43 -0.88
CA THR A 362 11.01 -14.86 -1.19
C THR A 362 10.51 -15.14 -2.61
N LYS A 363 11.23 -15.97 -3.36
CA LYS A 363 10.76 -16.44 -4.68
C LYS A 363 9.66 -17.47 -4.52
N PHE A 364 8.67 -17.44 -5.41
CA PHE A 364 7.69 -18.51 -5.56
C PHE A 364 8.40 -19.83 -5.88
N LYS A 365 8.18 -20.86 -5.05
CA LYS A 365 8.80 -22.19 -5.17
C LYS A 365 7.92 -23.24 -4.48
N GLY A 366 8.22 -24.52 -4.75
CA GLY A 366 7.51 -25.66 -4.16
C GLY A 366 6.00 -25.59 -4.48
N TYR A 367 5.17 -25.88 -3.47
CA TYR A 367 3.71 -25.87 -3.58
C TYR A 367 3.11 -24.54 -4.07
N PHE A 368 3.83 -23.42 -3.84
CA PHE A 368 3.40 -22.08 -4.22
C PHE A 368 4.04 -21.58 -5.53
N LYS A 369 4.66 -22.45 -6.32
CA LYS A 369 5.26 -22.05 -7.61
C LYS A 369 4.22 -21.43 -8.55
N GLU A 370 3.06 -22.09 -8.71
CA GLU A 370 2.00 -21.63 -9.63
C GLU A 370 1.28 -20.36 -9.16
N LEU A 371 1.40 -20.01 -7.87
CA LEU A 371 0.91 -18.73 -7.33
C LEU A 371 1.55 -17.53 -8.05
N GLU A 372 2.79 -17.65 -8.57
CA GLU A 372 3.44 -16.59 -9.34
C GLU A 372 2.59 -16.19 -10.57
N GLY A 373 2.03 -17.18 -11.27
CA GLY A 373 1.18 -16.95 -12.44
C GLY A 373 -0.12 -16.25 -12.08
N LEU A 374 -0.76 -16.66 -10.98
CA LEU A 374 -1.97 -16.02 -10.44
C LEU A 374 -1.69 -14.57 -10.03
N TYR A 375 -0.62 -14.38 -9.25
CA TYR A 375 -0.21 -13.07 -8.77
C TYR A 375 0.10 -12.10 -9.91
N ASN A 376 0.88 -12.54 -10.90
CA ASN A 376 1.20 -11.70 -12.05
C ASN A 376 -0.05 -11.29 -12.82
N LYS A 377 -1.02 -12.20 -13.01
CA LYS A 377 -2.30 -11.87 -13.66
C LYS A 377 -3.11 -10.86 -12.83
N SER A 378 -3.13 -10.99 -11.52
CA SER A 378 -3.93 -10.13 -10.64
C SER A 378 -3.41 -8.70 -10.50
N VAL A 379 -2.10 -8.49 -10.60
CA VAL A 379 -1.52 -7.13 -10.55
C VAL A 379 -1.46 -6.46 -11.93
N THR A 380 -1.48 -7.22 -13.02
CA THR A 380 -1.37 -6.68 -14.39
C THR A 380 -2.58 -5.84 -14.79
N TYR A 381 -3.75 -6.08 -14.21
CA TYR A 381 -4.97 -5.30 -14.47
C TYR A 381 -5.01 -3.93 -13.77
N LEU A 382 -4.07 -3.66 -12.86
CA LEU A 382 -4.18 -2.53 -11.92
C LEU A 382 -3.05 -1.52 -12.05
N ASN A 383 -2.00 -1.82 -12.82
CA ASN A 383 -0.82 -0.98 -12.87
C ASN A 383 -0.19 -0.95 -14.28
N PRO A 384 -0.70 -0.09 -15.20
CA PRO A 384 -0.10 0.12 -16.52
C PRO A 384 1.38 0.53 -16.42
N THR A 385 1.76 1.14 -15.31
CA THR A 385 3.10 1.64 -14.98
C THR A 385 4.13 0.52 -14.82
N LYS A 386 3.80 -0.60 -14.15
CA LYS A 386 4.74 -1.73 -13.97
C LYS A 386 4.90 -2.55 -15.26
N TYR A 387 3.83 -2.67 -16.05
CA TYR A 387 3.92 -3.17 -17.43
C TYR A 387 4.77 -2.23 -18.30
N SER A 388 4.63 -0.91 -18.12
CA SER A 388 5.47 0.09 -18.81
C SER A 388 6.93 0.05 -18.41
N GLU A 389 7.27 -0.32 -17.17
CA GLU A 389 8.66 -0.49 -16.72
C GLU A 389 9.29 -1.76 -17.27
N LYS A 390 8.52 -2.86 -17.31
CA LYS A 390 8.95 -4.11 -17.96
C LYS A 390 9.06 -3.92 -19.48
N LEU A 391 8.19 -3.12 -20.10
CA LEU A 391 8.33 -2.70 -21.50
C LEU A 391 9.50 -1.74 -21.69
N LYS A 392 9.73 -0.77 -20.79
CA LYS A 392 10.86 0.16 -20.84
C LYS A 392 12.18 -0.58 -20.70
N SER A 393 12.29 -1.60 -19.85
CA SER A 393 13.51 -2.41 -19.75
C SER A 393 13.72 -3.29 -20.99
N LYS A 394 12.63 -3.82 -21.57
CA LYS A 394 12.68 -4.53 -22.88
C LYS A 394 13.04 -3.58 -24.03
N MET A 395 12.48 -2.38 -24.06
CA MET A 395 12.72 -1.33 -25.05
C MET A 395 14.10 -0.68 -24.88
N GLN A 396 14.63 -0.57 -23.66
CA GLN A 396 16.02 -0.16 -23.41
C GLN A 396 17.00 -1.22 -23.90
N LYS A 397 16.69 -2.52 -23.73
CA LYS A 397 17.48 -3.60 -24.34
C LYS A 397 17.45 -3.53 -25.88
N ILE A 398 16.27 -3.33 -26.47
CA ILE A 398 16.10 -3.18 -27.93
C ILE A 398 16.83 -1.91 -28.41
N GLY A 399 16.68 -0.79 -27.73
CA GLY A 399 17.35 0.47 -28.03
C GLY A 399 18.87 0.38 -27.86
N LYS A 400 19.39 -0.40 -26.90
CA LYS A 400 20.83 -0.70 -26.81
C LYS A 400 21.31 -1.52 -28.00
N VAL A 401 20.54 -2.53 -28.43
CA VAL A 401 20.84 -3.33 -29.62
C VAL A 401 20.80 -2.48 -30.89
N GLU A 402 19.86 -1.54 -30.97
CA GLU A 402 19.67 -0.63 -32.11
C GLU A 402 20.73 0.49 -32.14
N LEU A 403 21.20 0.94 -30.96
CA LEU A 403 22.31 1.88 -30.81
C LEU A 403 23.65 1.20 -31.12
N ILE A 404 23.84 -0.07 -30.75
CA ILE A 404 25.00 -0.88 -31.15
C ILE A 404 24.98 -1.09 -32.66
N LYS A 405 23.82 -1.41 -33.26
CA LYS A 405 23.64 -1.47 -34.72
C LYS A 405 23.94 -0.12 -35.38
N LYS A 406 23.46 1.00 -34.85
CA LYS A 406 23.73 2.34 -35.41
C LYS A 406 25.20 2.75 -35.29
N ASN A 407 25.87 2.43 -34.18
CA ASN A 407 27.30 2.70 -34.00
C ASN A 407 28.18 1.78 -34.86
N PHE A 408 27.73 0.54 -35.10
CA PHE A 408 28.36 -0.36 -36.07
C PHE A 408 28.21 0.16 -37.50
N ILE A 409 26.99 0.57 -37.88
CA ILE A 409 26.69 1.16 -39.20
C ILE A 409 27.41 2.50 -39.40
N SER A 410 27.56 3.34 -38.35
CA SER A 410 28.29 4.61 -38.46
C SER A 410 29.79 4.39 -38.61
N LYS A 411 30.38 3.44 -37.86
CA LYS A 411 31.78 3.02 -38.06
C LYS A 411 32.01 2.43 -39.46
N MET A 412 31.05 1.67 -39.98
CA MET A 412 31.09 1.16 -41.36
C MET A 412 30.98 2.27 -42.41
N LYS A 413 30.14 3.30 -42.18
CA LYS A 413 30.04 4.46 -43.09
C LYS A 413 31.31 5.31 -43.08
N VAL A 414 31.96 5.48 -41.93
CA VAL A 414 33.24 6.19 -41.82
C VAL A 414 34.38 5.40 -42.50
N SER A 415 34.38 4.08 -42.40
CA SER A 415 35.32 3.20 -43.11
C SER A 415 35.06 3.18 -44.64
N ALA A 416 33.80 3.13 -45.06
CA ALA A 416 33.40 3.16 -46.47
C ALA A 416 33.66 4.52 -47.16
N ALA A 417 33.70 5.62 -46.40
CA ALA A 417 34.03 6.95 -46.92
C ALA A 417 35.52 7.11 -47.29
N LYS A 418 36.41 6.20 -46.86
CA LYS A 418 37.86 6.26 -47.13
C LYS A 418 38.37 5.36 -48.26
N LYS A 419 37.53 4.57 -48.95
CA LYS A 419 37.95 3.79 -50.13
C LYS A 419 36.89 3.82 -51.23
N ARG A 420 37.04 4.75 -52.18
CA ARG A 420 36.34 4.77 -53.47
C ARG A 420 36.99 3.76 -54.43
N VAL A 421 36.45 2.54 -54.55
CA VAL A 421 36.64 1.68 -55.75
C VAL A 421 35.46 0.71 -55.91
N GLY A 422 34.81 0.75 -57.08
CA GLY A 422 34.18 -0.37 -57.79
C GLY A 422 33.02 -1.15 -57.15
N GLU A 423 31.78 -0.84 -57.56
CA GLU A 423 30.53 -1.39 -57.03
C GLU A 423 30.25 -2.89 -57.34
N LYS A 424 31.15 -3.58 -58.04
CA LYS A 424 31.02 -5.02 -58.34
C LYS A 424 31.80 -5.94 -57.38
N LEU A 425 32.81 -5.41 -56.67
CA LEU A 425 33.56 -6.12 -55.61
C LEU A 425 32.87 -6.10 -54.24
N ARG A 426 31.81 -5.27 -54.11
CA ARG A 426 31.13 -5.00 -52.84
C ARG A 426 30.22 -6.15 -52.38
N LYS A 427 29.70 -6.97 -53.29
CA LYS A 427 28.75 -8.05 -52.94
C LYS A 427 29.44 -9.34 -52.49
N ASP A 428 30.56 -9.69 -53.10
CA ASP A 428 31.33 -10.90 -52.75
C ASP A 428 32.24 -10.69 -51.52
N TYR A 429 32.75 -9.47 -51.30
CA TYR A 429 33.53 -9.14 -50.10
C TYR A 429 32.66 -9.01 -48.84
N LEU A 430 31.44 -8.46 -48.95
CA LEU A 430 30.48 -8.41 -47.83
C LEU A 430 29.98 -9.81 -47.44
N ASN A 431 29.76 -10.71 -48.41
CA ASN A 431 29.35 -12.07 -48.10
C ASN A 431 30.47 -12.91 -47.48
N ARG A 432 31.75 -12.68 -47.82
CA ARG A 432 32.89 -13.34 -47.15
C ARG A 432 33.14 -12.83 -45.74
N LEU A 433 33.05 -11.52 -45.49
CA LEU A 433 33.26 -10.93 -44.15
C LEU A 433 32.18 -11.31 -43.14
N VAL A 434 30.90 -11.37 -43.56
CA VAL A 434 29.81 -11.79 -42.66
C VAL A 434 29.93 -13.27 -42.28
N VAL A 435 30.51 -14.11 -43.16
CA VAL A 435 30.75 -15.53 -42.87
C VAL A 435 31.99 -15.74 -41.99
N ASP A 436 33.03 -14.91 -42.13
CA ASP A 436 34.24 -15.01 -41.31
C ASP A 436 34.08 -14.38 -39.92
N GLU A 437 33.30 -13.30 -39.76
CA GLU A 437 33.07 -12.66 -38.45
C GLU A 437 32.13 -13.50 -37.56
N PHE A 438 31.20 -14.27 -38.15
CA PHE A 438 30.38 -15.25 -37.44
C PHE A 438 31.15 -16.52 -37.05
N LYS A 439 32.29 -16.82 -37.69
CA LYS A 439 33.21 -17.90 -37.28
C LYS A 439 34.09 -17.50 -36.11
N THR A 440 34.43 -16.21 -35.95
CA THR A 440 35.34 -15.73 -34.88
C THR A 440 34.68 -15.44 -33.53
N SER A 441 33.35 -15.32 -33.43
CA SER A 441 32.65 -15.13 -32.15
C SER A 441 32.19 -16.45 -31.47
N GLY A 442 32.55 -17.61 -32.05
CA GLY A 442 32.27 -18.94 -31.51
C GLY A 442 33.47 -19.66 -30.87
N GLU A 443 34.69 -19.11 -30.94
CA GLU A 443 35.91 -19.81 -30.50
C GLU A 443 36.60 -19.18 -29.27
N ARG A 444 35.92 -19.17 -28.11
CA ARG A 444 36.62 -19.14 -26.80
C ARG A 444 35.86 -19.92 -25.73
N ALA A 445 35.58 -21.19 -26.03
CA ALA A 445 35.55 -22.25 -25.03
C ALA A 445 35.75 -23.63 -25.70
N LYS A 446 37.02 -24.07 -25.74
CA LYS A 446 37.49 -25.46 -25.84
C LYS A 446 37.16 -26.29 -27.10
N LYS A 447 38.19 -26.40 -27.95
CA LYS A 447 38.59 -27.59 -28.74
C LYS A 447 38.22 -28.93 -28.05
N LYS A 448 37.51 -29.81 -28.76
CA LYS A 448 38.00 -31.13 -29.23
C LYS A 448 36.85 -31.98 -29.81
N ARG A 449 37.03 -32.42 -31.06
CA ARG A 449 36.42 -33.61 -31.72
C ARG A 449 34.89 -33.49 -31.96
N VAL A 450 34.34 -33.58 -33.16
CA VAL A 450 34.60 -34.52 -34.25
C VAL A 450 34.22 -33.87 -35.58
N HIS A 451 35.17 -33.88 -36.50
CA HIS A 451 35.00 -33.81 -37.94
C HIS A 451 34.08 -34.95 -38.41
N ALA A 452 32.95 -34.65 -39.05
CA ALA A 452 32.44 -35.45 -40.17
C ALA A 452 31.19 -34.81 -40.79
N ARG A 453 31.26 -34.58 -42.10
CA ARG A 453 30.15 -34.44 -43.06
C ARG A 453 29.37 -33.12 -43.09
N PHE A 454 30.01 -32.12 -43.71
CA PHE A 454 29.33 -31.25 -44.66
C PHE A 454 30.14 -31.24 -45.96
N GLU A 455 30.03 -32.32 -46.70
CA GLU A 455 30.27 -32.36 -48.14
C GLU A 455 29.09 -33.15 -48.73
N ILE A 456 28.63 -32.73 -49.91
CA ILE A 456 27.39 -33.14 -50.60
C ILE A 456 26.17 -32.25 -50.27
N LEU A 457 26.27 -30.98 -50.67
CA LEU A 457 25.16 -30.32 -51.38
C LEU A 457 25.59 -30.11 -52.83
N LYS A 458 25.67 -31.20 -53.59
CA LYS A 458 25.61 -31.14 -55.05
C LYS A 458 24.79 -32.30 -55.57
N LYS A 459 23.81 -31.95 -56.39
CA LYS A 459 22.91 -32.78 -57.20
C LYS A 459 21.70 -33.34 -56.44
N GLY A 460 20.53 -33.15 -57.04
CA GLY A 460 19.35 -33.95 -56.70
C GLY A 460 18.09 -33.18 -56.38
N ASN A 461 17.66 -32.34 -57.32
CA ASN A 461 16.28 -32.10 -57.69
C ASN A 461 15.26 -33.13 -57.11
N ARG A 462 14.57 -32.80 -56.00
CA ARG A 462 13.29 -33.40 -55.55
C ARG A 462 12.78 -32.74 -54.26
N SER A 463 12.19 -31.55 -54.38
CA SER A 463 11.21 -31.01 -53.41
C SER A 463 10.47 -29.75 -53.88
N ASN A 464 10.57 -29.41 -55.18
CA ASN A 464 9.83 -28.30 -55.81
C ASN A 464 8.33 -28.57 -56.04
N PHE A 465 7.78 -29.67 -55.54
CA PHE A 465 6.35 -30.00 -55.65
C PHE A 465 5.56 -29.78 -54.35
N LEU A 466 6.20 -29.86 -53.17
CA LEU A 466 5.52 -29.62 -51.87
C LEU A 466 5.64 -28.18 -51.37
N ALA A 467 6.67 -27.43 -51.78
CA ALA A 467 6.80 -26.00 -51.44
C ALA A 467 5.76 -25.11 -52.18
N ASN A 468 5.37 -25.49 -53.40
CA ASN A 468 4.44 -24.70 -54.21
C ASN A 468 2.97 -24.82 -53.79
N LYS A 469 2.59 -25.83 -53.00
CA LYS A 469 1.26 -25.91 -52.36
C LYS A 469 1.18 -25.09 -51.06
N PHE A 470 2.32 -24.88 -50.39
CA PHE A 470 2.43 -24.05 -49.18
C PHE A 470 2.48 -22.54 -49.50
N VAL A 471 3.15 -22.16 -50.59
CA VAL A 471 3.25 -20.74 -51.02
C VAL A 471 1.94 -20.20 -51.64
N LYS A 472 1.09 -21.06 -52.24
CA LYS A 472 -0.22 -20.64 -52.77
C LYS A 472 -1.29 -20.44 -51.68
N SER A 473 -1.12 -21.03 -50.49
CA SER A 473 -2.02 -20.85 -49.34
C SER A 473 -1.72 -19.57 -48.53
N ILE A 474 -0.49 -19.06 -48.58
CA ILE A 474 -0.09 -17.84 -47.85
C ILE A 474 -0.35 -16.54 -48.66
N LYS A 475 -0.59 -16.65 -49.98
CA LYS A 475 -0.89 -15.49 -50.84
C LYS A 475 -2.36 -15.04 -50.85
N GLY A 476 -3.24 -15.65 -50.05
CA GLY A 476 -4.67 -15.31 -50.01
C GLY A 476 -5.11 -14.35 -48.92
N SER A 477 -4.24 -13.92 -48.00
CA SER A 477 -4.68 -13.09 -46.88
C SER A 477 -3.56 -12.17 -46.38
N VAL A 478 -3.82 -10.87 -46.42
CA VAL A 478 -3.02 -9.77 -45.85
C VAL A 478 -1.92 -9.19 -46.75
N ARG A 479 -2.32 -8.29 -47.66
CA ARG A 479 -1.63 -7.05 -48.14
C ARG A 479 -2.43 -6.56 -49.35
N ASP A 480 -3.10 -5.40 -49.32
CA ASP A 480 -2.48 -4.12 -49.69
C ASP A 480 -3.19 -2.85 -49.16
N THR A 481 -4.04 -2.94 -48.13
CA THR A 481 -4.70 -1.75 -47.53
C THR A 481 -3.80 -0.89 -46.65
N HIS A 482 -2.59 -1.34 -46.31
CA HIS A 482 -1.72 -0.65 -45.35
C HIS A 482 -0.70 0.30 -46.00
N ILE A 483 -0.47 0.19 -47.31
CA ILE A 483 0.52 1.02 -48.02
C ILE A 483 -0.10 2.32 -48.54
N GLU A 484 -1.38 2.33 -48.95
CA GLU A 484 -2.09 3.55 -49.35
C GLU A 484 -2.36 4.48 -48.17
N ASN A 485 -2.77 3.92 -47.02
CA ASN A 485 -3.05 4.69 -45.80
C ASN A 485 -1.82 5.41 -45.24
N ALA A 486 -0.61 4.85 -45.46
CA ALA A 486 0.63 5.50 -45.05
C ALA A 486 1.00 6.71 -45.95
N LYS A 487 0.62 6.69 -47.23
CA LYS A 487 0.85 7.82 -48.15
C LYS A 487 -0.12 8.97 -47.90
N GLU A 488 -1.37 8.67 -47.58
CA GLU A 488 -2.40 9.64 -47.17
C GLU A 488 -2.01 10.36 -45.85
N ALA A 489 -1.55 9.61 -44.85
CA ALA A 489 -1.11 10.15 -43.57
C ALA A 489 0.08 11.12 -43.71
N PHE A 490 1.02 10.82 -44.63
CA PHE A 490 2.18 11.68 -44.88
C PHE A 490 1.79 13.00 -45.57
N LYS A 491 0.81 12.98 -46.48
CA LYS A 491 0.26 14.20 -47.10
C LYS A 491 -0.48 15.09 -46.09
N ALA A 492 -1.20 14.49 -45.14
CA ALA A 492 -1.90 15.22 -44.08
C ALA A 492 -0.94 15.91 -43.09
N GLU A 493 0.15 15.24 -42.72
CA GLU A 493 1.16 15.80 -41.80
C GLU A 493 1.89 17.00 -42.41
N HIS A 494 2.16 16.98 -43.72
CA HIS A 494 2.78 18.09 -44.43
C HIS A 494 1.85 19.33 -44.51
N LYS A 495 0.53 19.12 -44.68
CA LYS A 495 -0.48 20.18 -44.73
C LYS A 495 -0.70 20.83 -43.35
N ILE A 496 -0.62 20.05 -42.28
CA ILE A 496 -0.71 20.54 -40.90
C ILE A 496 0.52 21.38 -40.51
N ASN A 497 1.72 20.97 -40.93
CA ASN A 497 2.94 21.73 -40.67
C ASN A 497 2.98 23.05 -41.47
N PHE A 498 2.43 23.08 -42.68
CA PHE A 498 2.25 24.31 -43.47
C PHE A 498 1.28 25.30 -42.80
N LEU A 499 0.14 24.82 -42.29
CA LEU A 499 -0.84 25.65 -41.58
C LEU A 499 -0.31 26.16 -40.22
N ARG A 500 0.57 25.39 -39.56
CA ARG A 500 1.29 25.82 -38.35
C ARG A 500 2.27 26.96 -38.61
N GLY A 501 2.97 26.94 -39.75
CA GLY A 501 3.85 28.04 -40.16
C GLY A 501 3.08 29.36 -40.26
N LYS A 502 1.93 29.35 -40.95
CA LYS A 502 1.08 30.55 -41.10
C LYS A 502 0.50 31.08 -39.78
N PHE A 503 0.22 30.21 -38.81
CA PHE A 503 -0.32 30.63 -37.52
C PHE A 503 0.74 31.30 -36.63
N VAL A 504 2.01 30.89 -36.74
CA VAL A 504 3.12 31.50 -35.98
C VAL A 504 3.47 32.90 -36.50
N ASP A 505 3.27 33.15 -37.79
CA ASP A 505 3.50 34.48 -38.39
C ASP A 505 2.41 35.50 -37.99
N VAL A 506 1.14 35.06 -37.88
CA VAL A 506 0.03 35.90 -37.38
C VAL A 506 0.22 36.29 -35.91
N VAL A 507 0.76 35.38 -35.08
CA VAL A 507 1.01 35.62 -33.65
C VAL A 507 2.23 36.53 -33.43
N ARG A 508 3.17 36.62 -34.39
CA ARG A 508 4.33 37.51 -34.31
C ARG A 508 4.01 38.97 -34.65
N THR A 509 3.01 39.22 -35.49
CA THR A 509 2.54 40.57 -35.82
C THR A 509 1.80 41.24 -34.66
N ASP A 510 1.12 40.47 -33.82
CA ASP A 510 0.28 40.97 -32.70
C ASP A 510 1.08 41.27 -31.41
N ALA A 511 2.36 40.85 -31.35
CA ALA A 511 3.23 41.03 -30.19
C ALA A 511 4.06 42.34 -30.21
N ARG A 512 3.91 43.19 -31.25
CA ARG A 512 4.59 44.51 -31.33
C ARG A 512 3.73 45.68 -30.85
N GLU A 513 2.45 45.48 -30.58
CA GLU A 513 1.53 46.56 -30.13
C GLU A 513 1.28 46.59 -28.61
N THR A 514 1.83 45.65 -27.84
CA THR A 514 1.64 45.55 -26.39
C THR A 514 2.80 46.13 -25.55
N ARG A 515 3.49 47.15 -26.07
CA ARG A 515 4.33 48.08 -25.28
C ARG A 515 3.65 49.45 -25.19
N ARG A 516 2.57 49.56 -24.43
CA ARG A 516 2.01 50.81 -23.85
C ARG A 516 0.70 50.49 -23.13
N VAL A 517 0.80 49.89 -21.94
CA VAL A 517 -0.37 49.59 -21.09
C VAL A 517 -0.14 50.08 -19.66
N LYS A 518 0.22 51.37 -19.53
CA LYS A 518 0.08 52.11 -18.27
C LYS A 518 -1.26 52.87 -18.19
N ASP A 519 -2.05 52.89 -19.28
CA ASP A 519 -3.30 53.66 -19.37
C ASP A 519 -4.60 52.83 -19.55
N ALA A 520 -4.53 51.49 -19.69
CA ALA A 520 -5.74 50.67 -19.87
C ALA A 520 -6.59 50.49 -18.60
N ARG A 521 -6.14 51.01 -17.44
CA ARG A 521 -6.99 51.10 -16.24
C ARG A 521 -8.12 52.12 -16.38
N LYS A 522 -8.08 53.02 -17.37
CA LYS A 522 -9.15 54.00 -17.65
C LYS A 522 -10.15 53.56 -18.73
N ALA A 523 -9.90 52.48 -19.47
CA ALA A 523 -10.77 52.02 -20.57
C ALA A 523 -11.75 50.89 -20.18
N ALA A 524 -11.64 50.34 -18.97
CA ALA A 524 -12.51 49.26 -18.47
C ALA A 524 -13.93 49.74 -18.05
N ALA A 525 -14.28 51.01 -18.26
CA ALA A 525 -15.54 51.60 -17.83
C ALA A 525 -16.49 51.99 -18.97
N LYS A 526 -16.25 51.56 -20.23
CA LYS A 526 -17.03 52.08 -21.38
C LYS A 526 -17.41 51.08 -22.48
N ALA A 527 -17.39 49.76 -22.23
CA ALA A 527 -17.74 48.74 -23.24
C ALA A 527 -18.77 47.70 -22.77
N GLU A 528 -19.67 48.08 -21.86
CA GLU A 528 -21.05 47.58 -21.95
C GLU A 528 -21.74 48.34 -23.10
N VAL A 529 -22.58 47.65 -23.87
CA VAL A 529 -23.33 48.10 -25.08
C VAL A 529 -22.67 47.72 -26.42
N MET A 530 -23.35 46.79 -27.14
CA MET A 530 -23.27 46.35 -28.56
C MET A 530 -23.11 44.82 -28.66
N SER A 531 -24.10 43.97 -28.34
CA SER A 531 -25.49 43.76 -28.81
C SER A 531 -25.65 42.77 -30.00
N ALA A 532 -26.45 41.75 -29.71
CA ALA A 532 -27.32 40.86 -30.52
C ALA A 532 -26.95 40.34 -31.92
N ALA A 533 -26.22 41.05 -32.78
CA ALA A 533 -25.97 40.59 -34.17
C ALA A 533 -25.04 39.36 -34.24
N THR A 534 -24.04 39.31 -33.36
CA THR A 534 -23.04 38.23 -33.33
C THR A 534 -23.60 36.88 -32.89
N ARG A 535 -24.71 36.87 -32.14
CA ARG A 535 -25.36 35.64 -31.64
C ARG A 535 -26.28 34.99 -32.67
N SER A 536 -26.88 35.76 -33.57
CA SER A 536 -27.77 35.24 -34.62
C SER A 536 -26.97 34.56 -35.76
N PHE A 537 -25.80 35.11 -36.10
CA PHE A 537 -24.91 34.58 -37.14
C PHE A 537 -24.32 33.20 -36.79
N LEU A 538 -23.92 32.99 -35.52
CA LEU A 538 -23.35 31.73 -35.06
C LEU A 538 -24.38 30.59 -34.96
N LYS A 539 -25.66 30.92 -34.72
CA LYS A 539 -26.72 29.92 -34.56
C LYS A 539 -27.18 29.31 -35.89
N LYS A 540 -27.19 30.09 -36.98
CA LYS A 540 -27.53 29.60 -38.33
C LYS A 540 -26.44 28.71 -38.95
N LYS A 541 -25.16 28.99 -38.68
CA LYS A 541 -24.02 28.20 -39.22
C LYS A 541 -23.81 26.86 -38.51
N PHE A 542 -24.34 26.70 -37.31
CA PHE A 542 -24.21 25.48 -36.51
C PHE A 542 -25.26 24.41 -36.87
N ILE A 543 -26.40 24.79 -37.45
CA ILE A 543 -27.50 23.86 -37.75
C ILE A 543 -27.31 23.16 -39.11
N SER A 544 -26.67 23.80 -40.08
CA SER A 544 -26.40 23.18 -41.40
C SER A 544 -25.28 22.13 -41.39
N VAL A 545 -24.36 22.20 -40.44
CA VAL A 545 -23.23 21.26 -40.31
C VAL A 545 -23.65 19.94 -39.64
N VAL A 546 -24.75 19.94 -38.87
CA VAL A 546 -25.17 18.77 -38.09
C VAL A 546 -26.06 17.80 -38.90
N SER A 547 -26.61 18.23 -40.04
CA SER A 547 -27.52 17.40 -40.85
C SER A 547 -26.84 16.51 -41.90
N GLU A 548 -25.58 16.76 -42.27
CA GLU A 548 -24.83 15.94 -43.25
C GLU A 548 -24.04 14.79 -42.60
N ASP A 549 -23.54 14.96 -41.37
CA ASP A 549 -22.75 13.93 -40.65
C ASP A 549 -23.57 12.75 -40.11
N ALA A 550 -24.91 12.84 -40.12
CA ALA A 550 -25.79 11.79 -39.61
C ALA A 550 -25.92 10.57 -40.56
N ARG A 551 -25.54 10.71 -41.84
CA ARG A 551 -25.58 9.60 -42.82
C ARG A 551 -24.26 8.81 -42.88
N GLU A 552 -23.13 9.41 -42.55
CA GLU A 552 -21.81 8.74 -42.57
C GLU A 552 -21.51 7.96 -41.26
N SER A 553 -22.18 8.35 -40.17
CA SER A 553 -22.00 7.80 -38.82
C SER A 553 -22.40 6.31 -38.64
N ARG A 554 -23.06 5.68 -39.63
CA ARG A 554 -23.40 4.24 -39.57
C ARG A 554 -22.28 3.32 -40.09
N LYS A 555 -21.32 3.82 -40.87
CA LYS A 555 -20.20 3.01 -41.40
C LYS A 555 -18.93 3.06 -40.52
N ILE A 556 -18.86 3.97 -39.53
CA ILE A 556 -17.70 4.18 -38.65
C ILE A 556 -17.99 3.63 -37.24
N LYS A 557 -18.46 2.39 -37.13
CA LYS A 557 -18.51 1.66 -35.85
C LYS A 557 -17.37 0.65 -35.72
N ASP A 558 -16.87 0.15 -36.85
CA ASP A 558 -15.81 -0.87 -36.86
C ASP A 558 -14.39 -0.28 -36.93
N VAL A 559 -14.22 0.93 -37.45
CA VAL A 559 -12.90 1.62 -37.52
C VAL A 559 -12.48 2.21 -36.16
N ARG A 560 -13.43 2.52 -35.27
CA ARG A 560 -13.15 3.07 -33.92
C ARG A 560 -12.41 2.10 -32.99
N LYS A 561 -12.39 0.79 -33.28
CA LYS A 561 -11.63 -0.19 -32.49
C LYS A 561 -10.13 -0.24 -32.84
N ALA A 562 -9.70 0.29 -33.98
CA ALA A 562 -8.33 0.13 -34.46
C ALA A 562 -7.42 1.34 -34.16
N VAL A 563 -7.95 2.57 -34.14
CA VAL A 563 -7.12 3.81 -34.06
C VAL A 563 -6.84 4.27 -32.62
N ALA A 564 -7.50 3.70 -31.61
CA ALA A 564 -7.37 4.12 -30.21
C ALA A 564 -6.02 3.75 -29.53
N LYS A 565 -5.02 3.26 -30.26
CA LYS A 565 -3.77 2.76 -29.66
C LYS A 565 -2.55 3.66 -29.83
N GLU A 566 -2.53 4.60 -30.77
CA GLU A 566 -1.33 5.41 -31.05
C GLU A 566 -1.38 6.86 -30.56
N GLU A 567 -2.56 7.50 -30.47
CA GLU A 567 -2.64 8.91 -30.01
C GLU A 567 -2.53 9.08 -28.48
N ILE A 568 -2.70 8.00 -27.70
CA ILE A 568 -2.62 8.03 -26.23
C ILE A 568 -1.18 8.32 -25.74
N LEU A 569 -0.15 8.06 -26.56
CA LEU A 569 1.24 8.18 -26.12
C LEU A 569 1.77 9.63 -26.17
N LYS A 570 1.32 10.46 -27.13
CA LYS A 570 1.70 11.88 -27.26
C LYS A 570 0.97 12.79 -26.26
N PHE A 571 -0.20 12.36 -25.76
CA PHE A 571 -0.96 13.12 -24.74
C PHE A 571 -0.40 12.96 -23.30
N SER A 572 0.50 11.99 -23.06
CA SER A 572 0.91 11.58 -21.70
C SER A 572 1.67 12.65 -20.91
N LYS A 573 2.38 13.59 -21.56
CA LYS A 573 3.07 14.69 -20.86
C LYS A 573 2.19 15.91 -20.54
N LYS A 574 1.23 16.26 -21.41
CA LYS A 574 0.23 17.32 -21.11
C LYS A 574 -0.92 16.81 -20.23
N SER A 575 -1.14 15.49 -20.17
CA SER A 575 -2.13 14.85 -19.30
C SER A 575 -1.81 14.94 -17.81
N PHE A 576 -0.55 15.08 -17.37
CA PHE A 576 -0.24 15.08 -15.94
C PHE A 576 -0.70 16.37 -15.26
N LEU A 577 -0.39 17.52 -15.84
CA LEU A 577 -0.83 18.82 -15.33
C LEU A 577 -2.34 19.01 -15.49
N ALA A 578 -2.94 18.55 -16.59
CA ALA A 578 -4.40 18.60 -16.77
C ALA A 578 -5.14 17.63 -15.84
N LYS A 579 -4.62 16.42 -15.58
CA LYS A 579 -5.22 15.50 -14.59
C LYS A 579 -5.05 15.99 -13.17
N LYS A 580 -3.92 16.64 -12.85
CA LYS A 580 -3.70 17.30 -11.56
C LYS A 580 -4.68 18.46 -11.36
N PHE A 581 -4.82 19.35 -12.35
CA PHE A 581 -5.81 20.44 -12.31
C PHE A 581 -7.26 19.93 -12.28
N ILE A 582 -7.61 18.85 -13.02
CA ILE A 582 -8.95 18.26 -13.01
C ILE A 582 -9.21 17.46 -11.72
N SER A 583 -8.21 16.83 -11.11
CA SER A 583 -8.35 16.16 -9.81
C SER A 583 -8.47 17.16 -8.67
N GLU A 584 -7.69 18.25 -8.72
CA GLU A 584 -7.76 19.36 -7.77
C GLU A 584 -9.11 20.08 -7.91
N ALA A 585 -9.53 20.42 -9.14
CA ALA A 585 -10.83 21.03 -9.44
C ALA A 585 -12.03 20.10 -9.16
N LYS A 586 -11.93 18.78 -9.36
CA LYS A 586 -12.97 17.82 -8.92
C LYS A 586 -13.01 17.71 -7.40
N SER A 587 -11.86 17.69 -6.71
CA SER A 587 -11.82 17.60 -5.25
C SER A 587 -12.40 18.84 -4.57
N ASP A 588 -12.30 20.02 -5.22
CA ASP A 588 -12.89 21.26 -4.72
C ASP A 588 -14.36 21.43 -5.12
N ALA A 589 -14.77 20.97 -6.31
CA ALA A 589 -16.17 20.95 -6.75
C ALA A 589 -17.06 19.93 -5.98
N LEU A 590 -16.47 18.97 -5.25
CA LEU A 590 -17.20 17.94 -4.49
C LEU A 590 -17.26 18.21 -2.96
N LYS A 591 -16.65 19.30 -2.50
CA LYS A 591 -16.77 19.86 -1.13
C LYS A 591 -17.89 20.91 -0.99
N THR A 592 -18.79 20.99 -1.97
CA THR A 592 -19.87 21.99 -2.03
C THR A 592 -20.84 21.89 -0.86
N ARG A 593 -21.57 22.99 -0.61
CA ARG A 593 -22.63 23.04 0.42
C ARG A 593 -23.70 21.96 0.18
N GLU A 594 -24.10 21.76 -1.07
CA GLU A 594 -25.09 20.76 -1.48
C GLU A 594 -24.66 19.32 -1.15
N SER A 595 -23.39 18.96 -1.36
CA SER A 595 -22.88 17.61 -1.04
C SER A 595 -22.86 17.35 0.48
N ARG A 596 -22.55 18.39 1.28
CA ARG A 596 -22.61 18.33 2.75
C ARG A 596 -24.03 18.13 3.25
N GLU A 597 -25.00 18.87 2.71
CA GLU A 597 -26.41 18.73 3.05
C GLU A 597 -26.94 17.31 2.73
N GLN A 598 -26.54 16.73 1.59
CA GLN A 598 -26.87 15.35 1.24
C GLN A 598 -26.26 14.32 2.20
N VAL A 599 -25.02 14.53 2.65
CA VAL A 599 -24.38 13.69 3.68
C VAL A 599 -25.14 13.77 5.00
N ILE A 600 -25.45 14.98 5.48
CA ILE A 600 -26.23 15.17 6.70
C ILE A 600 -27.60 14.50 6.60
N ALA A 601 -28.28 14.66 5.47
CA ALA A 601 -29.58 14.05 5.24
C ALA A 601 -29.51 12.52 5.24
N ALA A 602 -28.48 11.92 4.61
CA ALA A 602 -28.28 10.47 4.63
C ALA A 602 -27.98 9.95 6.05
N VAL A 603 -27.17 10.68 6.82
CA VAL A 603 -26.85 10.35 8.21
C VAL A 603 -28.08 10.44 9.12
N LYS A 604 -28.83 11.54 9.06
CA LYS A 604 -30.06 11.74 9.86
C LYS A 604 -31.12 10.66 9.60
N ARG A 605 -31.19 10.14 8.37
CA ARG A 605 -32.12 9.07 7.96
C ARG A 605 -31.60 7.64 8.17
N GLY A 606 -30.36 7.46 8.63
CA GLY A 606 -29.75 6.13 8.73
C GLY A 606 -29.49 5.45 7.37
N ASP A 607 -29.52 6.19 6.26
CA ASP A 607 -29.38 5.66 4.90
C ASP A 607 -27.92 5.39 4.54
N LEU A 608 -27.43 4.23 4.99
CA LEU A 608 -26.07 3.78 4.73
C LEU A 608 -25.77 3.62 3.23
N LYS A 609 -26.76 3.28 2.41
CA LYS A 609 -26.56 3.10 0.96
C LYS A 609 -26.35 4.46 0.29
N ALA A 610 -27.15 5.47 0.61
CA ALA A 610 -26.94 6.83 0.13
C ALA A 610 -25.59 7.39 0.61
N LEU A 611 -25.28 7.24 1.90
CA LEU A 611 -24.00 7.70 2.46
C LEU A 611 -22.80 7.08 1.72
N ARG A 612 -22.82 5.76 1.48
CA ARG A 612 -21.77 5.07 0.70
C ARG A 612 -21.65 5.60 -0.73
N ARG A 613 -22.78 5.87 -1.41
CA ARG A 613 -22.76 6.45 -2.76
C ARG A 613 -22.15 7.84 -2.78
N LEU A 614 -22.46 8.68 -1.79
CA LEU A 614 -21.93 10.04 -1.66
C LEU A 614 -20.42 10.01 -1.39
N LEU A 615 -19.96 9.16 -0.47
CA LEU A 615 -18.52 9.00 -0.20
C LEU A 615 -17.76 8.47 -1.41
N LYS A 616 -18.32 7.52 -2.17
CA LYS A 616 -17.72 7.05 -3.44
C LYS A 616 -17.58 8.16 -4.47
N LYS A 617 -18.44 9.18 -4.42
CA LYS A 617 -18.36 10.37 -5.27
C LYS A 617 -17.39 11.43 -4.72
N GLY A 618 -16.70 11.18 -3.60
CA GLY A 618 -15.74 12.10 -3.00
C GLY A 618 -16.33 13.10 -2.01
N ALA A 619 -17.55 12.90 -1.53
CA ALA A 619 -18.11 13.74 -0.46
C ALA A 619 -17.30 13.59 0.83
N SER A 620 -17.03 14.70 1.54
CA SER A 620 -16.38 14.68 2.85
C SER A 620 -17.38 14.31 3.95
N VAL A 621 -16.89 13.72 5.05
CA VAL A 621 -17.61 13.60 6.34
C VAL A 621 -16.89 14.34 7.48
N ASP A 622 -15.79 15.02 7.15
CA ASP A 622 -14.99 15.83 8.06
C ASP A 622 -15.36 17.31 7.88
N PHE A 623 -16.55 17.67 8.37
CA PHE A 623 -17.04 19.04 8.40
C PHE A 623 -18.02 19.21 9.56
N MET A 624 -18.28 20.44 9.97
CA MET A 624 -19.38 20.76 10.88
C MET A 624 -20.60 21.22 10.09
N ASP A 625 -21.74 20.64 10.41
CA ASP A 625 -23.04 21.09 9.94
C ASP A 625 -23.29 22.52 10.42
N LYS A 626 -23.72 23.40 9.51
CA LYS A 626 -23.89 24.83 9.83
C LYS A 626 -25.05 25.06 10.80
N GLU A 627 -26.12 24.26 10.68
CA GLU A 627 -27.32 24.42 11.49
C GLU A 627 -27.10 23.91 12.92
N SER A 628 -26.64 22.66 13.04
CA SER A 628 -26.47 22.03 14.37
C SER A 628 -25.13 22.32 15.03
N GLY A 629 -24.12 22.76 14.28
CA GLY A 629 -22.74 22.88 14.78
C GLY A 629 -22.07 21.54 15.07
N LEU A 630 -22.66 20.42 14.63
CA LEU A 630 -22.19 19.06 14.89
C LEU A 630 -21.52 18.46 13.66
N THR A 631 -20.58 17.54 13.88
CA THR A 631 -20.06 16.74 12.78
C THR A 631 -21.08 15.67 12.34
N PRO A 632 -20.99 15.17 11.09
CA PRO A 632 -21.78 14.02 10.65
C PRO A 632 -21.72 12.84 11.63
N LEU A 633 -20.57 12.57 12.25
CA LEU A 633 -20.44 11.48 13.23
C LEU A 633 -21.23 11.77 14.51
N MET A 634 -21.15 12.98 15.04
CA MET A 634 -21.93 13.39 16.21
C MET A 634 -23.43 13.31 15.94
N ILE A 635 -23.87 13.65 14.73
CA ILE A 635 -25.28 13.53 14.33
C ILE A 635 -25.69 12.05 14.29
N ALA A 636 -24.88 11.18 13.69
CA ALA A 636 -25.13 9.73 13.68
C ALA A 636 -25.22 9.14 15.09
N VAL A 637 -24.33 9.60 15.99
CA VAL A 637 -24.28 9.18 17.39
C VAL A 637 -25.50 9.67 18.16
N LYS A 638 -25.85 10.96 18.02
CA LYS A 638 -27.03 11.58 18.64
C LYS A 638 -28.31 10.85 18.22
N SER A 639 -28.43 10.50 16.94
CA SER A 639 -29.56 9.74 16.39
C SER A 639 -29.51 8.23 16.68
N GLN A 640 -28.46 7.73 17.36
CA GLN A 640 -28.25 6.32 17.66
C GLN A 640 -28.19 5.40 16.42
N GLU A 641 -27.75 5.92 15.28
CA GLU A 641 -27.67 5.21 14.01
C GLU A 641 -26.45 4.26 13.96
N LEU A 642 -26.54 3.14 14.68
CA LEU A 642 -25.42 2.22 14.91
C LEU A 642 -24.71 1.77 13.63
N LYS A 643 -25.46 1.53 12.54
CA LYS A 643 -24.89 1.10 11.25
C LYS A 643 -24.08 2.21 10.60
N ILE A 644 -24.57 3.46 10.69
CA ILE A 644 -23.85 4.64 10.21
C ILE A 644 -22.63 4.90 11.08
N VAL A 645 -22.76 4.87 12.41
CA VAL A 645 -21.63 5.05 13.34
C VAL A 645 -20.53 4.03 13.06
N LYS A 646 -20.86 2.72 12.98
CA LYS A 646 -19.89 1.67 12.65
C LYS A 646 -19.16 1.94 11.34
N PHE A 647 -19.89 2.38 10.33
CA PHE A 647 -19.32 2.69 9.03
C PHE A 647 -18.41 3.92 9.11
N MET A 648 -18.91 5.03 9.65
CA MET A 648 -18.17 6.29 9.72
C MET A 648 -16.90 6.19 10.55
N VAL A 649 -16.88 5.49 11.70
CA VAL A 649 -15.64 5.34 12.48
C VAL A 649 -14.57 4.51 11.76
N LEU A 650 -14.96 3.68 10.79
CA LEU A 650 -14.01 2.96 9.93
C LEU A 650 -13.50 3.85 8.80
N GLU A 651 -14.32 4.78 8.33
CA GLU A 651 -14.05 5.63 7.17
C GLU A 651 -13.43 7.00 7.52
N MET A 652 -13.35 7.37 8.80
CA MET A 652 -12.91 8.71 9.24
C MET A 652 -11.45 8.72 9.66
N THR A 653 -10.79 9.88 9.47
CA THR A 653 -9.44 10.11 10.01
C THR A 653 -9.48 10.29 11.52
N SER A 654 -8.38 10.04 12.23
CA SER A 654 -8.29 10.29 13.68
C SER A 654 -8.63 11.74 14.07
N LYS A 655 -8.25 12.72 13.23
CA LYS A 655 -8.64 14.13 13.41
C LYS A 655 -10.15 14.32 13.32
N ALA A 656 -10.81 13.71 12.33
CA ALA A 656 -12.25 13.81 12.14
C ALA A 656 -13.04 13.05 13.23
N LEU A 657 -12.50 11.92 13.71
CA LEU A 657 -13.05 11.15 14.82
C LEU A 657 -13.06 11.95 16.13
N ASN A 658 -11.97 12.68 16.38
CA ASN A 658 -11.77 13.52 17.56
C ASN A 658 -12.21 14.97 17.38
N ALA A 659 -12.95 15.26 16.31
CA ALA A 659 -13.51 16.58 16.12
C ALA A 659 -14.42 16.96 17.30
N ILE A 660 -14.40 18.24 17.65
CA ILE A 660 -15.15 18.82 18.76
C ILE A 660 -16.17 19.82 18.24
N ASP A 661 -17.31 19.92 18.91
CA ASP A 661 -18.29 20.96 18.65
C ASP A 661 -17.92 22.29 19.32
N LYS A 662 -18.82 23.28 19.25
CA LYS A 662 -18.63 24.61 19.85
C LYS A 662 -18.51 24.58 21.39
N ASP A 663 -18.98 23.52 22.04
CA ASP A 663 -18.90 23.31 23.48
C ASP A 663 -17.66 22.50 23.87
N ARG A 664 -16.75 22.21 22.94
CA ARG A 664 -15.61 21.29 23.10
C ARG A 664 -16.02 19.84 23.37
N ARG A 665 -17.20 19.40 22.93
CA ARG A 665 -17.64 18.01 23.07
C ARG A 665 -17.28 17.20 21.85
N ASN A 666 -16.71 16.01 22.04
CA ASN A 666 -16.50 15.04 20.97
C ASN A 666 -17.69 14.07 20.83
N ALA A 667 -17.62 13.17 19.85
CA ALA A 667 -18.67 12.17 19.61
C ALA A 667 -18.89 11.22 20.80
N LEU A 668 -17.91 11.02 21.69
CA LEU A 668 -18.06 10.17 22.88
C LEU A 668 -18.97 10.83 23.93
N ILE A 669 -18.80 12.13 24.19
CA ILE A 669 -19.70 12.89 25.06
C ILE A 669 -21.11 12.90 24.47
N TRP A 670 -21.24 13.15 23.16
CA TRP A 670 -22.52 13.09 22.45
C TRP A 670 -23.20 11.72 22.49
N ALA A 671 -22.46 10.62 22.62
CA ALA A 671 -23.08 9.29 22.81
C ALA A 671 -23.88 9.19 24.11
N ILE A 672 -23.51 9.97 25.12
CA ILE A 672 -24.14 9.96 26.45
C ILE A 672 -25.23 11.02 26.55
N VAL A 673 -24.93 12.26 26.14
CA VAL A 673 -25.83 13.42 26.31
C VAL A 673 -26.76 13.68 25.13
N GLY A 674 -26.42 13.14 23.96
CA GLY A 674 -27.14 13.37 22.71
C GLY A 674 -28.49 12.66 22.61
N PRO A 675 -28.60 11.38 22.97
CA PRO A 675 -29.87 10.66 22.93
C PRO A 675 -30.93 11.27 23.85
N THR A 676 -32.18 11.28 23.42
CA THR A 676 -33.32 11.80 24.22
C THR A 676 -33.70 10.91 25.41
N LYS A 677 -33.16 9.68 25.47
CA LYS A 677 -33.43 8.68 26.51
C LYS A 677 -32.16 8.35 27.29
N LYS A 678 -32.31 7.84 28.53
CA LYS A 678 -31.20 7.33 29.34
C LYS A 678 -30.33 6.33 28.54
N PRO A 679 -29.00 6.26 28.81
CA PRO A 679 -28.11 5.36 28.08
C PRO A 679 -28.61 3.92 28.03
N ASN A 680 -28.86 3.41 26.83
CA ASN A 680 -29.48 2.11 26.60
C ASN A 680 -28.47 1.10 26.02
N LYS A 681 -28.95 -0.05 25.51
CA LYS A 681 -28.08 -1.06 24.88
C LYS A 681 -27.35 -0.53 23.64
N ILE A 682 -27.98 0.35 22.85
CA ILE A 682 -27.39 0.96 21.66
C ILE A 682 -26.32 1.98 22.07
N THR A 683 -26.60 2.85 23.05
CA THR A 683 -25.59 3.76 23.62
C THR A 683 -24.34 3.02 24.05
N ARG A 684 -24.50 1.91 24.79
CA ARG A 684 -23.36 1.06 25.21
C ARG A 684 -22.57 0.52 24.03
N LYS A 685 -23.23 0.12 22.94
CA LYS A 685 -22.56 -0.36 21.73
C LYS A 685 -21.80 0.77 21.04
N ILE A 686 -22.41 1.95 20.91
CA ILE A 686 -21.79 3.14 20.30
C ILE A 686 -20.55 3.56 21.09
N VAL A 687 -20.64 3.67 22.43
CA VAL A 687 -19.50 3.98 23.29
C VAL A 687 -18.36 2.99 23.08
N LYS A 688 -18.64 1.69 23.07
CA LYS A 688 -17.63 0.66 22.80
C LYS A 688 -16.98 0.80 21.43
N ILE A 689 -17.77 1.15 20.40
CA ILE A 689 -17.26 1.34 19.05
C ILE A 689 -16.33 2.56 18.98
N LEU A 690 -16.76 3.71 19.53
CA LEU A 690 -15.97 4.94 19.51
C LEU A 690 -14.65 4.78 20.29
N VAL A 691 -14.69 4.17 21.48
CA VAL A 691 -13.49 3.91 22.30
C VAL A 691 -12.54 2.94 21.59
N LYS A 692 -13.06 1.88 20.97
CA LYS A 692 -12.24 0.96 20.15
C LYS A 692 -11.64 1.62 18.91
N ALA A 693 -12.31 2.66 18.38
CA ALA A 693 -11.81 3.43 17.25
C ALA A 693 -10.75 4.47 17.66
N GLY A 694 -10.39 4.57 18.95
CA GLY A 694 -9.35 5.50 19.41
C GLY A 694 -9.84 6.93 19.62
N ILE A 695 -11.13 7.13 19.93
CA ILE A 695 -11.62 8.45 20.33
C ILE A 695 -11.00 8.87 21.67
N GLU A 696 -10.72 10.16 21.83
CA GLU A 696 -10.19 10.74 23.06
C GLU A 696 -11.20 10.59 24.21
N VAL A 697 -10.85 9.74 25.17
CA VAL A 697 -11.75 9.34 26.26
C VAL A 697 -11.76 10.35 27.41
N LYS A 698 -10.67 11.10 27.57
CA LYS A 698 -10.44 12.06 28.66
C LYS A 698 -10.82 13.51 28.31
N LEU A 699 -11.37 13.75 27.12
CA LEU A 699 -11.71 15.11 26.71
C LEU A 699 -12.74 15.71 27.67
N GLU A 700 -12.44 16.90 28.15
CA GLU A 700 -13.36 17.75 28.91
C GLU A 700 -13.95 18.83 28.01
N ASP A 701 -15.25 19.03 28.17
CA ASP A 701 -15.95 20.10 27.49
C ASP A 701 -15.70 21.47 28.16
N LYS A 702 -16.33 22.54 27.65
CA LYS A 702 -16.16 23.89 28.22
C LYS A 702 -16.59 24.02 29.68
N GLN A 703 -17.39 23.09 30.20
CA GLN A 703 -17.81 23.05 31.59
C GLN A 703 -16.89 22.18 32.46
N GLY A 704 -15.77 21.67 31.91
CA GLY A 704 -14.87 20.76 32.61
C GLY A 704 -15.45 19.35 32.76
N MET A 705 -16.48 19.00 31.99
CA MET A 705 -17.18 17.72 32.12
C MET A 705 -16.70 16.72 31.08
N SER A 706 -16.18 15.58 31.53
CA SER A 706 -15.83 14.46 30.66
C SER A 706 -17.03 13.53 30.40
N ALA A 707 -16.87 12.60 29.45
CA ALA A 707 -17.81 11.52 29.26
C ALA A 707 -18.06 10.70 30.55
N LEU A 708 -17.04 10.56 31.42
CA LEU A 708 -17.18 9.85 32.70
C LEU A 708 -18.03 10.63 33.71
N ASP A 709 -17.90 11.95 33.73
CA ASP A 709 -18.69 12.81 34.63
C ASP A 709 -20.16 12.82 34.23
N TYR A 710 -20.44 12.91 32.93
CA TYR A 710 -21.82 12.86 32.43
C TYR A 710 -22.56 11.59 32.82
N VAL A 711 -21.93 10.41 32.75
CA VAL A 711 -22.57 9.13 33.14
C VAL A 711 -22.80 8.97 34.65
N SER A 712 -22.38 9.94 35.44
CA SER A 712 -22.61 10.01 36.90
C SER A 712 -23.81 10.90 37.24
N ILE A 713 -24.22 11.79 36.34
CA ILE A 713 -25.41 12.64 36.49
C ILE A 713 -26.68 11.75 36.48
N ARG A 714 -27.62 11.99 37.41
CA ARG A 714 -28.88 11.22 37.55
C ARG A 714 -29.62 10.99 36.22
N LYS A 715 -29.61 12.00 35.35
CA LYS A 715 -30.24 11.96 34.02
C LYS A 715 -29.57 10.97 33.05
N TYR A 716 -28.26 10.79 33.11
CA TYR A 716 -27.48 9.94 32.18
C TYR A 716 -26.81 8.74 32.86
N ARG A 717 -27.24 8.41 34.09
CA ARG A 717 -26.57 7.42 34.95
C ARG A 717 -26.44 6.06 34.26
N SER A 718 -25.20 5.57 34.14
CA SER A 718 -24.93 4.23 33.59
C SER A 718 -23.67 3.60 34.20
N ILE A 719 -23.88 2.67 35.15
CA ILE A 719 -22.80 1.95 35.84
C ILE A 719 -21.92 1.20 34.84
N ARG A 720 -22.53 0.53 33.85
CA ARG A 720 -21.80 -0.24 32.84
C ARG A 720 -20.91 0.62 31.95
N ILE A 721 -21.34 1.82 31.59
CA ILE A 721 -20.52 2.74 30.80
C ILE A 721 -19.43 3.35 31.68
N SER A 722 -19.76 3.75 32.90
CA SER A 722 -18.79 4.26 33.89
C SER A 722 -17.64 3.28 34.10
N LEU A 723 -17.93 2.00 34.40
CA LEU A 723 -16.92 0.96 34.56
C LEU A 723 -16.08 0.77 33.28
N TYR A 724 -16.72 0.78 32.11
CA TYR A 724 -16.02 0.60 30.84
C TYR A 724 -15.08 1.76 30.51
N LEU A 725 -15.49 3.01 30.77
CA LEU A 725 -14.65 4.19 30.55
C LEU A 725 -13.47 4.22 31.53
N LYS A 726 -13.69 3.89 32.81
CA LYS A 726 -12.61 3.72 33.81
C LYS A 726 -11.59 2.67 33.40
N LEU A 727 -12.05 1.50 32.93
CA LEU A 727 -11.17 0.46 32.40
C LEU A 727 -10.35 0.92 31.18
N LYS A 728 -10.85 1.91 30.44
CA LYS A 728 -10.20 2.49 29.26
C LYS A 728 -9.47 3.80 29.56
N GLY A 729 -9.16 4.02 30.84
CA GLY A 729 -8.26 5.08 31.28
C GLY A 729 -8.94 6.42 31.52
N ALA A 730 -10.26 6.52 31.47
CA ALA A 730 -10.98 7.70 31.99
C ALA A 730 -10.94 7.63 33.52
N ASN A 731 -9.94 8.24 34.13
CA ASN A 731 -9.83 8.43 35.58
C ASN A 731 -9.89 9.93 35.86
N LYS A 732 -10.40 10.31 37.04
CA LYS A 732 -10.20 11.66 37.55
C LYS A 732 -8.76 11.86 37.99
#